data_AF-A0A317J2R1-F1
#
_entry.id   AF-A0A317J2R1-F1
#
_cell.length_a   1.000
_cell.length_b   1.000
_cell.length_c   1.000
_cell.angle_alpha   90.00
_cell.angle_beta   90.00
_cell.angle_gamma   90.00
#
_symmetry.space_group_name_H-M   'P 1'
#
loop_
_entity.id
_entity.type
_entity.pdbx_description
1 polymer ?
#
loop_
_entity_poly.entity_id
_entity_poly.type
_entity_poly.pdbx_seq_one_letter_code
_entity_poly.pdbx_strand_id
1 'polypeptide(L)'
;MRQLAPLAIAFLLNASAHAATLGKAMVTSQEVSDGCPVPSSVSNFSPADAKAVVWFELDDVAVGDTPSVQWYEPGGKLYQTAAWDPLSDSGNYCFSTVLNIAGKSAASLLGKWMVKGYWNGSPAFTLSFQIGSGGNNGSTDGSGGAANDGAGDTPSRGKLSFTGLSAATFNPAKIHAAAQLQGASFGGASQVSVLVNGAALPVSLSPQTVTFDAALNEGQNSFVFIAADSAGNTLFADLTLWSGARMLRVRVLDETGQPANDASVTVSLGDDRSVVAAAKTDKGIVTFTNLPDRTVFLQATANGNRYASLAVTGSAGSVEYRLKAFAAPSPIDNNDFSKGLAGWNIGSAPAHLVPHQEGEGGVNDTALMAQLSRRAITAAAAVRATAATGGSDLELRTSGEGPQSISRTFNAAPGTKLVTVRFKFITSEVPGGYFGSRYNDYFNVALRSKSGGTLTADSNSMNSLGLSAFTPDGATVWHVLTLPVLGGDTVQLDATVTNVGDGLYDSRLLFHYISETSLAVTKIDLREPKYEDDDYIFDQTPLRFLSMAQHNYLGGDTLVDGYVTVSGDAGDQMTDLKLEVLDGSTIIATSDLQPEAFQFLSRPLGPDRLVTFGPALFRLSSDQFANLAKDSNKEFTLRVRATSAKGQDVTGVYGKVKQLALYTAGNRYPSRDPGDCTGLPKSYRCGGDDWALPEIARFLEQYEGVSWNDFSNMNAGPFPRHLSHDVGVDADGWFDGYQARDAAAAKKLIDMVNRGKEKSVRMVFVTFTPEFQNAIKNVTLADGRKAAEVFLNVPQHDGHFHFRIAEHPSMGVPVTLHIQNTLLYPVKITVDGQVIGNVAAQSTVDQPYSAGRQLKLSFELVQPRIGSQMLGDPVSGYFDSISNPSGTLNFKITNHIGDSWFFVPAIDNRTDTTLLLSVNEGLAAQNRCNCTIPANSSSVAAGYYLWYSNSNVALFNAANGYNGKYVVFGTNPSTRTGSFQSSVQPETGLLRLTVITPP
;
A
#
# COMPACT_ATOMS: atom_id res chain seq x y z
N MET A 1 49.18 34.20 53.29
CA MET A 1 47.76 34.57 53.42
C MET A 1 47.49 35.81 52.58
N ARG A 2 46.96 35.65 51.37
CA ARG A 2 46.29 36.70 50.59
C ARG A 2 45.10 36.02 49.91
N GLN A 3 43.90 36.43 50.29
CA GLN A 3 42.63 35.97 49.73
C GLN A 3 42.48 36.51 48.30
N LEU A 4 42.21 35.63 47.35
CA LEU A 4 41.71 35.97 46.01
C LEU A 4 40.20 35.78 46.02
N ALA A 5 39.46 36.81 45.60
CA ALA A 5 38.01 36.80 45.41
C ALA A 5 37.61 35.88 44.25
N PRO A 6 36.48 35.15 44.34
CA PRO A 6 36.03 34.28 43.26
C PRO A 6 35.35 35.09 42.15
N LEU A 7 35.78 34.83 40.92
CA LEU A 7 35.17 35.28 39.68
C LEU A 7 33.82 34.56 39.51
N ALA A 8 32.71 35.31 39.51
CA ALA A 8 31.39 34.77 39.20
C ALA A 8 31.29 34.46 37.70
N ILE A 9 31.34 33.19 37.34
CA ILE A 9 30.94 32.71 36.01
C ILE A 9 29.41 32.60 36.03
N ALA A 10 28.73 33.50 35.32
CA ALA A 10 27.30 33.43 35.09
C ALA A 10 26.99 32.19 34.24
N PHE A 11 26.26 31.23 34.81
CA PHE A 11 25.58 30.18 34.06
C PHE A 11 24.49 30.83 33.21
N LEU A 12 24.72 30.91 31.89
CA LEU A 12 23.65 31.09 30.91
C LEU A 12 22.81 29.80 30.91
N LEU A 13 21.71 29.82 31.66
CA LEU A 13 20.60 28.90 31.44
C LEU A 13 20.14 29.10 29.99
N ASN A 14 20.37 28.11 29.12
CA ASN A 14 19.70 28.06 27.83
C ASN A 14 18.21 27.83 28.11
N ALA A 15 17.45 28.92 28.21
CA ALA A 15 16.00 28.88 28.08
C ALA A 15 15.70 28.28 26.70
N SER A 16 14.98 27.17 26.66
CA SER A 16 14.44 26.60 25.43
C SER A 16 13.60 27.68 24.74
N ALA A 17 14.07 28.20 23.61
CA ALA A 17 13.28 29.10 22.78
C ALA A 17 12.04 28.35 22.32
N HIS A 18 10.89 28.66 22.92
CA HIS A 18 9.59 28.25 22.42
C HIS A 18 9.33 29.04 21.14
N ALA A 19 9.02 28.36 20.05
CA ALA A 19 8.68 29.00 18.78
C ALA A 19 7.17 29.31 18.77
N ALA A 20 6.80 30.53 18.41
CA ALA A 20 5.40 30.92 18.23
C ALA A 20 4.70 29.96 17.25
N THR A 21 3.47 29.56 17.57
CA THR A 21 2.70 28.61 16.77
C THR A 21 1.60 29.33 16.01
N LEU A 22 1.44 29.05 14.71
CA LEU A 22 0.34 29.59 13.92
C LEU A 22 -0.97 28.89 14.30
N GLY A 23 -1.97 29.65 14.76
CA GLY A 23 -3.31 29.12 15.04
C GLY A 23 -4.15 29.04 13.76
N LYS A 24 -4.64 30.18 13.28
CA LYS A 24 -5.45 30.31 12.06
C LYS A 24 -4.94 31.44 11.18
N ALA A 25 -5.12 31.29 9.88
CA ALA A 25 -4.89 32.35 8.90
C ALA A 25 -5.94 32.25 7.78
N MET A 26 -6.49 33.40 7.37
CA MET A 26 -7.49 33.46 6.30
C MET A 26 -7.51 34.82 5.60
N VAL A 27 -8.12 34.86 4.42
CA VAL A 27 -8.48 36.10 3.73
C VAL A 27 -9.96 36.35 3.95
N THR A 28 -10.40 37.59 4.15
CA THR A 28 -11.79 37.97 4.42
C THR A 28 -12.14 39.30 3.76
N SER A 29 -13.43 39.57 3.56
CA SER A 29 -13.95 40.87 3.15
C SER A 29 -14.37 41.76 4.33
N GLN A 30 -14.32 41.23 5.56
CA GLN A 30 -14.74 41.92 6.77
C GLN A 30 -13.66 42.88 7.28
N GLU A 31 -14.06 44.01 7.89
CA GLU A 31 -13.15 44.82 8.70
C GLU A 31 -12.88 44.12 10.03
N VAL A 32 -11.62 44.07 10.43
CA VAL A 32 -11.20 43.50 11.71
C VAL A 32 -11.23 44.61 12.76
N SER A 33 -12.16 44.53 13.71
CA SER A 33 -12.30 45.49 14.80
C SER A 33 -11.34 45.22 15.96
N ASP A 34 -11.13 46.22 16.83
CA ASP A 34 -10.38 46.05 18.08
C ASP A 34 -10.96 44.89 18.91
N GLY A 35 -10.11 43.95 19.33
CA GLY A 35 -10.50 42.74 20.08
C GLY A 35 -10.40 41.42 19.32
N CYS A 36 -10.06 41.47 18.03
CA CYS A 36 -9.63 40.32 17.25
C CYS A 36 -10.59 39.10 17.14
N PRO A 37 -11.85 39.30 16.73
CA PRO A 37 -12.72 38.18 16.42
C PRO A 37 -12.25 37.45 15.16
N VAL A 38 -12.31 36.11 15.17
CA VAL A 38 -12.00 35.28 13.99
C VAL A 38 -13.04 35.56 12.89
N PRO A 39 -12.64 36.09 11.72
CA PRO A 39 -13.59 36.44 10.66
C PRO A 39 -14.03 35.22 9.83
N SER A 40 -15.00 35.38 8.94
CA SER A 40 -15.32 34.34 7.94
C SER A 40 -14.38 34.45 6.73
N SER A 41 -13.83 33.32 6.29
CA SER A 41 -12.93 33.29 5.13
C SER A 41 -13.66 33.55 3.80
N VAL A 42 -13.04 34.34 2.94
CA VAL A 42 -13.48 34.70 1.58
C VAL A 42 -12.31 34.51 0.63
N SER A 43 -12.52 33.70 -0.40
CA SER A 43 -11.49 33.38 -1.40
C SER A 43 -11.75 33.98 -2.78
N ASN A 44 -12.86 34.71 -2.97
CA ASN A 44 -13.21 35.37 -4.23
C ASN A 44 -13.69 36.79 -3.96
N PHE A 45 -13.12 37.74 -4.69
CA PHE A 45 -13.46 39.16 -4.65
C PHE A 45 -13.82 39.62 -6.06
N SER A 46 -14.80 40.51 -6.16
CA SER A 46 -15.09 41.25 -7.39
C SER A 46 -14.11 42.42 -7.55
N PRO A 47 -13.78 42.87 -8.77
CA PRO A 47 -13.09 44.14 -9.00
C PRO A 47 -13.77 45.36 -8.37
N ALA A 48 -15.07 45.25 -8.05
CA ALA A 48 -15.85 46.27 -7.35
C ALA A 48 -15.76 46.18 -5.82
N ASP A 49 -15.23 45.10 -5.25
CA ASP A 49 -15.07 44.99 -3.80
C ASP A 49 -14.04 46.00 -3.30
N ALA A 50 -14.32 46.65 -2.17
CA ALA A 50 -13.43 47.70 -1.67
C ALA A 50 -12.03 47.17 -1.34
N LYS A 51 -11.94 45.97 -0.76
CA LYS A 51 -10.70 45.39 -0.24
C LYS A 51 -10.77 43.88 0.03
N ALA A 52 -9.62 43.24 0.08
CA ALA A 52 -9.37 41.96 0.72
C ALA A 52 -8.51 42.16 1.97
N VAL A 53 -8.82 41.48 3.06
CA VAL A 53 -8.09 41.56 4.33
C VAL A 53 -7.51 40.19 4.64
N VAL A 54 -6.21 40.10 4.90
CA VAL A 54 -5.64 38.88 5.49
C VAL A 54 -5.66 39.04 7.00
N TRP A 55 -6.11 38.01 7.71
CA TRP A 55 -6.15 37.94 9.16
C TRP A 55 -5.49 36.64 9.61
N PHE A 56 -4.67 36.69 10.66
CA PHE A 56 -4.04 35.51 11.24
C PHE A 56 -3.74 35.67 12.73
N GLU A 57 -3.72 34.55 13.45
CA GLU A 57 -3.40 34.46 14.88
C GLU A 57 -2.13 33.63 15.11
N LEU A 58 -1.32 34.06 16.07
CA LEU A 58 -0.13 33.40 16.55
C LEU A 58 -0.26 33.21 18.06
N ASP A 59 -0.03 31.98 18.53
CA ASP A 59 0.01 31.62 19.93
C ASP A 59 1.47 31.54 20.41
N ASP A 60 1.68 31.77 21.72
CA ASP A 60 2.99 31.66 22.38
C ASP A 60 4.09 32.54 21.77
N VAL A 61 3.72 33.78 21.44
CA VAL A 61 4.55 34.77 20.79
C VAL A 61 5.52 35.40 21.81
N ALA A 62 6.78 35.66 21.45
CA ALA A 62 7.79 36.22 22.36
C ALA A 62 8.03 37.72 22.15
N VAL A 63 8.50 38.39 23.21
CA VAL A 63 8.94 39.80 23.16
C VAL A 63 10.07 39.93 22.13
N GLY A 64 9.92 40.87 21.19
CA GLY A 64 10.88 41.16 20.14
C GLY A 64 10.61 40.45 18.82
N ASP A 65 9.62 39.57 18.73
CA ASP A 65 9.27 38.91 17.48
C ASP A 65 8.61 39.88 16.47
N THR A 66 8.82 39.63 15.18
CA THR A 66 8.41 40.50 14.06
C THR A 66 7.57 39.75 13.02
N PRO A 67 6.25 40.00 12.94
CA PRO A 67 5.42 39.49 11.86
C PRO A 67 5.56 40.36 10.61
N SER A 68 5.42 39.73 9.44
CA SER A 68 5.24 40.44 8.17
C SER A 68 4.40 39.64 7.18
N VAL A 69 3.84 40.32 6.19
CA VAL A 69 2.99 39.77 5.14
C VAL A 69 3.42 40.31 3.78
N GLN A 70 3.41 39.46 2.77
CA GLN A 70 3.69 39.81 1.38
C GLN A 70 2.54 39.35 0.49
N TRP A 71 2.03 40.24 -0.35
CA TRP A 71 0.98 39.97 -1.32
C TRP A 71 1.58 39.90 -2.71
N TYR A 72 1.17 38.91 -3.49
CA TYR A 72 1.66 38.64 -4.84
C TYR A 72 0.48 38.67 -5.81
N GLU A 73 0.67 39.37 -6.93
CA GLU A 73 -0.31 39.42 -8.01
C GLU A 73 -0.31 38.10 -8.82
N PRO A 74 -1.32 37.84 -9.68
CA PRO A 74 -1.48 36.55 -10.37
C PRO A 74 -0.30 36.07 -11.24
N GLY A 75 0.56 36.98 -11.68
CA GLY A 75 1.82 36.63 -12.37
C GLY A 75 2.96 36.20 -11.45
N GLY A 76 2.73 36.09 -10.14
CA GLY A 76 3.73 35.71 -9.14
C GLY A 76 4.69 36.83 -8.73
N LYS A 77 4.48 38.06 -9.21
CA LYS A 77 5.26 39.24 -8.81
C LYS A 77 4.76 39.78 -7.47
N LEU A 78 5.69 40.17 -6.60
CA LEU A 78 5.37 40.82 -5.32
C LEU A 78 4.66 42.17 -5.58
N TYR A 79 3.45 42.31 -5.06
CA TYR A 79 2.59 43.48 -5.23
C TYR A 79 2.68 44.46 -4.06
N GLN A 80 2.60 43.99 -2.81
CA GLN A 80 2.76 44.84 -1.62
C GLN A 80 3.26 44.04 -0.40
N THR A 81 3.90 44.71 0.55
CA THR A 81 4.37 44.13 1.83
C THR A 81 3.80 44.94 3.00
N ALA A 82 3.45 44.26 4.08
CA ALA A 82 3.12 44.85 5.37
C ALA A 82 4.00 44.22 6.45
N ALA A 83 4.45 45.00 7.43
CA ALA A 83 5.20 44.52 8.57
C ALA A 83 4.75 45.27 9.83
N TRP A 84 4.86 44.62 10.97
CA TRP A 84 4.61 45.23 12.27
C TRP A 84 5.94 45.48 13.00
N ASP A 85 5.92 46.45 13.92
CA ASP A 85 7.04 46.67 14.83
C ASP A 85 7.27 45.42 15.72
N PRO A 86 8.51 45.20 16.21
CA PRO A 86 8.79 44.12 17.15
C PRO A 86 7.83 44.16 18.36
N LEU A 87 7.27 43.02 18.72
CA LEU A 87 6.27 42.94 19.79
C LEU A 87 6.87 43.30 21.16
N SER A 88 6.15 44.11 21.94
CA SER A 88 6.60 44.57 23.26
C SER A 88 6.36 43.56 24.39
N ASP A 89 5.42 42.64 24.21
CA ASP A 89 4.97 41.68 25.21
C ASP A 89 4.84 40.28 24.60
N SER A 90 4.91 39.25 25.45
CA SER A 90 4.70 37.86 25.04
C SER A 90 3.24 37.43 25.30
N GLY A 91 2.68 36.57 24.45
CA GLY A 91 1.30 36.09 24.59
C GLY A 91 0.70 35.70 23.24
N ASN A 92 -0.62 35.58 23.15
CA ASN A 92 -1.29 35.27 21.88
C ASN A 92 -1.70 36.56 21.19
N TYR A 93 -1.37 36.67 19.91
CA TYR A 93 -1.60 37.85 19.10
C TYR A 93 -2.35 37.49 17.84
N CYS A 94 -2.95 38.50 17.24
CA CYS A 94 -3.44 38.40 15.90
C CYS A 94 -3.09 39.66 15.12
N PHE A 95 -3.10 39.49 13.81
CA PHE A 95 -2.61 40.48 12.88
C PHE A 95 -3.52 40.53 11.67
N SER A 96 -3.70 41.72 11.12
CA SER A 96 -4.41 41.87 9.86
C SER A 96 -3.87 43.00 9.01
N THR A 97 -3.83 42.77 7.69
CA THR A 97 -3.47 43.81 6.71
C THR A 97 -4.38 43.74 5.50
N VAL A 98 -4.44 44.83 4.74
CA VAL A 98 -5.45 45.07 3.71
C VAL A 98 -4.82 45.20 2.33
N LEU A 99 -5.38 44.52 1.35
CA LEU A 99 -5.22 44.79 -0.07
C LEU A 99 -6.45 45.57 -0.56
N ASN A 100 -6.28 46.84 -0.93
CA ASN A 100 -7.37 47.64 -1.51
C ASN A 100 -7.60 47.25 -2.98
N ILE A 101 -8.85 46.98 -3.35
CA ILE A 101 -9.22 46.43 -4.66
C ILE A 101 -9.90 47.52 -5.51
N ALA A 102 -11.13 47.93 -5.17
CA ALA A 102 -11.88 48.91 -5.94
C ALA A 102 -11.14 50.25 -6.09
N GLY A 103 -11.07 50.75 -7.33
CA GLY A 103 -10.40 52.00 -7.66
C GLY A 103 -8.86 51.96 -7.54
N LYS A 104 -8.26 50.76 -7.40
CA LYS A 104 -6.81 50.54 -7.37
C LYS A 104 -6.38 49.58 -8.49
N SER A 105 -5.07 49.48 -8.73
CA SER A 105 -4.50 48.58 -9.74
C SER A 105 -4.85 47.11 -9.53
N ALA A 106 -5.12 46.69 -8.29
CA ALA A 106 -5.55 45.33 -7.99
C ALA A 106 -6.88 44.95 -8.69
N ALA A 107 -7.82 45.87 -8.87
CA ALA A 107 -9.08 45.61 -9.58
C ALA A 107 -8.89 45.28 -11.07
N SER A 108 -7.78 45.71 -11.69
CA SER A 108 -7.44 45.39 -13.09
C SER A 108 -6.59 44.14 -13.25
N LEU A 109 -6.07 43.58 -12.16
CA LEU A 109 -5.20 42.41 -12.14
C LEU A 109 -6.02 41.18 -11.73
N LEU A 110 -6.86 40.74 -12.67
CA LEU A 110 -7.77 39.61 -12.46
C LEU A 110 -7.01 38.29 -12.39
N GLY A 111 -7.51 37.35 -11.59
CA GLY A 111 -6.90 36.04 -11.39
C GLY A 111 -6.53 35.75 -9.95
N LYS A 112 -5.66 34.74 -9.73
CA LYS A 112 -5.33 34.21 -8.41
C LYS A 112 -4.21 35.00 -7.74
N TRP A 113 -4.54 35.71 -6.69
CA TRP A 113 -3.61 36.39 -5.80
C TRP A 113 -3.10 35.45 -4.71
N MET A 114 -1.85 35.66 -4.27
CA MET A 114 -1.27 34.95 -3.14
C MET A 114 -0.90 35.93 -2.03
N VAL A 115 -1.05 35.52 -0.78
CA VAL A 115 -0.55 36.26 0.39
C VAL A 115 0.25 35.32 1.28
N LYS A 116 1.48 35.72 1.60
CA LYS A 116 2.43 34.96 2.41
C LYS A 116 2.67 35.69 3.72
N GLY A 117 2.46 35.00 4.84
CA GLY A 117 2.83 35.49 6.17
C GLY A 117 4.19 34.96 6.57
N TYR A 118 4.97 35.80 7.23
CA TYR A 118 6.30 35.48 7.74
C TYR A 118 6.40 35.82 9.22
N TRP A 119 7.16 35.00 9.93
CA TRP A 119 7.48 35.14 11.33
C TRP A 119 8.99 35.19 11.51
N ASN A 120 9.52 36.32 12.00
CA ASN A 120 10.97 36.56 12.12
C ASN A 120 11.73 36.26 10.81
N GLY A 121 11.11 36.62 9.68
CA GLY A 121 11.64 36.36 8.33
C GLY A 121 11.46 34.94 7.80
N SER A 122 10.96 33.99 8.62
CA SER A 122 10.66 32.62 8.21
C SER A 122 9.22 32.48 7.71
N PRO A 123 8.93 31.72 6.65
CA PRO A 123 7.56 31.56 6.16
C PRO A 123 6.66 30.89 7.20
N ALA A 124 5.52 31.52 7.53
CA ALA A 124 4.53 31.01 8.48
C ALA A 124 3.30 30.43 7.76
N PHE A 125 2.78 31.11 6.74
CA PHE A 125 1.67 30.60 5.92
C PHE A 125 1.69 31.14 4.49
N THR A 126 0.95 30.48 3.62
CA THR A 126 0.59 31.00 2.29
C THR A 126 -0.89 30.74 2.05
N LEU A 127 -1.63 31.79 1.70
CA LEU A 127 -3.04 31.74 1.33
C LEU A 127 -3.23 32.25 -0.09
N SER A 128 -4.30 31.82 -0.76
CA SER A 128 -4.64 32.30 -2.09
C SER A 128 -6.12 32.68 -2.18
N PHE A 129 -6.42 33.71 -2.97
CA PHE A 129 -7.77 34.20 -3.26
C PHE A 129 -7.81 34.74 -4.69
N GLN A 130 -9.00 34.95 -5.27
CA GLN A 130 -9.16 35.46 -6.63
C GLN A 130 -9.82 36.85 -6.65
N ILE A 131 -9.46 37.66 -7.65
CA ILE A 131 -10.20 38.86 -8.04
C ILE A 131 -10.75 38.63 -9.46
N GLY A 132 -12.07 38.67 -9.68
CA GLY A 132 -12.68 38.34 -10.99
C GLY A 132 -14.11 38.88 -11.20
N SER A 133 -14.47 39.21 -12.44
CA SER A 133 -15.79 39.76 -12.81
C SER A 133 -16.86 38.66 -12.94
N GLY A 134 -17.95 38.73 -12.17
CA GLY A 134 -19.07 37.77 -12.23
C GLY A 134 -20.22 38.21 -13.15
N GLY A 135 -20.79 37.27 -13.92
CA GLY A 135 -22.08 37.35 -14.64
C GLY A 135 -21.96 37.13 -16.16
N ASN A 136 -22.96 36.69 -16.93
CA ASN A 136 -24.27 36.06 -16.70
C ASN A 136 -24.74 35.54 -18.09
N ASN A 137 -25.52 34.45 -18.13
CA ASN A 137 -25.87 33.70 -19.34
C ASN A 137 -26.75 34.48 -20.36
N GLY A 138 -26.60 34.19 -21.66
CA GLY A 138 -27.55 34.62 -22.69
C GLY A 138 -27.07 34.48 -24.13
N SER A 139 -27.29 33.32 -24.77
CA SER A 139 -27.50 33.27 -26.22
C SER A 139 -28.32 32.04 -26.61
N THR A 140 -29.48 32.30 -27.17
CA THR A 140 -30.32 31.35 -27.92
C THR A 140 -29.73 31.13 -29.31
N ASP A 141 -29.58 29.89 -29.75
CA ASP A 141 -29.78 29.58 -31.18
C ASP A 141 -30.29 28.15 -31.36
N GLY A 142 -31.27 28.00 -32.25
CA GLY A 142 -31.92 26.75 -32.57
C GLY A 142 -31.53 26.30 -33.97
N SER A 143 -31.05 25.07 -34.10
CA SER A 143 -31.11 24.30 -35.35
C SER A 143 -30.99 22.81 -35.02
N GLY A 144 -31.99 22.03 -35.45
CA GLY A 144 -32.04 20.59 -35.25
C GLY A 144 -31.21 19.81 -36.28
N GLY A 145 -30.69 18.65 -35.85
CA GLY A 145 -30.27 17.54 -36.72
C GLY A 145 -28.88 16.96 -36.42
N ALA A 146 -28.88 15.76 -35.81
CA ALA A 146 -27.81 14.74 -35.73
C ALA A 146 -26.80 14.77 -34.54
N ALA A 147 -27.11 13.93 -33.55
CA ALA A 147 -26.25 13.01 -32.76
C ALA A 147 -25.09 13.54 -31.87
N ASN A 148 -25.37 13.53 -30.54
CA ASN A 148 -24.51 13.12 -29.42
C ASN A 148 -23.05 13.63 -29.39
N ASP A 149 -22.87 14.91 -29.09
CA ASP A 149 -21.73 15.32 -28.27
C ASP A 149 -22.01 14.89 -26.82
N GLY A 150 -21.11 14.08 -26.24
CA GLY A 150 -21.28 13.48 -24.91
C GLY A 150 -21.63 14.52 -23.84
N ALA A 151 -22.88 14.49 -23.39
CA ALA A 151 -23.36 15.24 -22.25
C ALA A 151 -22.75 14.65 -20.97
N GLY A 152 -21.53 15.06 -20.65
CA GLY A 152 -20.91 14.72 -19.37
C GLY A 152 -21.61 15.43 -18.22
N ASP A 153 -21.75 14.72 -17.10
CA ASP A 153 -22.21 15.28 -15.81
C ASP A 153 -21.49 16.59 -15.53
N THR A 154 -22.20 17.71 -15.51
CA THR A 154 -21.60 18.98 -15.10
C THR A 154 -21.28 18.86 -13.61
N PRO A 155 -20.00 18.95 -13.21
CA PRO A 155 -19.58 18.72 -11.85
C PRO A 155 -19.99 19.91 -11.01
N SER A 156 -20.45 19.68 -9.78
CA SER A 156 -20.72 20.79 -8.88
C SER A 156 -19.45 21.61 -8.65
N ARG A 157 -19.58 22.93 -8.65
CA ARG A 157 -18.49 23.84 -8.23
C ARG A 157 -18.30 23.83 -6.71
N GLY A 158 -19.16 23.14 -5.98
CA GLY A 158 -19.04 22.96 -4.54
C GLY A 158 -17.97 21.94 -4.17
N LYS A 159 -17.20 22.23 -3.12
CA LYS A 159 -16.19 21.32 -2.57
C LYS A 159 -16.82 20.43 -1.51
N LEU A 160 -16.84 19.12 -1.78
CA LEU A 160 -17.30 18.09 -0.85
C LEU A 160 -16.18 17.68 0.12
N SER A 161 -16.52 17.48 1.39
CA SER A 161 -15.62 16.95 2.42
C SER A 161 -16.39 16.08 3.42
N PHE A 162 -15.70 15.15 4.09
CA PHE A 162 -16.32 14.22 5.04
C PHE A 162 -15.73 14.40 6.44
N THR A 163 -16.59 14.24 7.45
CA THR A 163 -16.22 14.18 8.86
C THR A 163 -16.84 12.93 9.49
N GLY A 164 -16.21 12.37 10.52
CA GLY A 164 -16.67 11.14 11.19
C GLY A 164 -16.36 9.82 10.44
N LEU A 165 -15.72 9.90 9.28
CA LEU A 165 -15.15 8.77 8.53
C LEU A 165 -13.85 9.19 7.84
N SER A 166 -13.01 8.21 7.49
CA SER A 166 -11.74 8.45 6.80
C SER A 166 -11.27 7.21 6.04
N ALA A 167 -10.84 7.40 4.79
CA ALA A 167 -10.17 6.35 4.03
C ALA A 167 -8.71 6.12 4.48
N ALA A 168 -8.11 7.09 5.19
CA ALA A 168 -6.70 7.07 5.56
C ALA A 168 -6.45 6.64 7.02
N THR A 169 -7.50 6.37 7.80
CA THR A 169 -7.37 6.02 9.22
C THR A 169 -8.35 4.90 9.60
N PHE A 170 -8.14 4.29 10.76
CA PHE A 170 -9.02 3.25 11.30
C PHE A 170 -10.36 3.82 11.79
N ASN A 171 -11.46 3.32 11.25
CA ASN A 171 -12.82 3.78 11.55
C ASN A 171 -13.47 2.88 12.61
N PRO A 172 -14.25 3.42 13.56
CA PRO A 172 -15.00 2.58 14.49
C PRO A 172 -16.09 1.78 13.77
N ALA A 173 -16.49 0.64 14.35
CA ALA A 173 -17.55 -0.21 13.81
C ALA A 173 -18.92 0.49 13.71
N LYS A 174 -19.11 1.63 14.38
CA LYS A 174 -20.27 2.51 14.22
C LYS A 174 -19.79 3.93 14.07
N ILE A 175 -20.23 4.61 13.00
CA ILE A 175 -19.87 6.00 12.71
C ILE A 175 -21.12 6.88 12.71
N HIS A 176 -20.94 8.11 13.20
CA HIS A 176 -21.81 9.24 12.93
C HIS A 176 -21.01 10.18 12.03
N ALA A 177 -21.43 10.33 10.78
CA ALA A 177 -20.65 11.02 9.76
C ALA A 177 -21.45 12.13 9.08
N ALA A 178 -20.73 13.09 8.54
CA ALA A 178 -21.33 14.20 7.81
C ALA A 178 -20.53 14.52 6.54
N ALA A 179 -21.25 14.67 5.43
CA ALA A 179 -20.75 15.25 4.20
C ALA A 179 -21.03 16.75 4.22
N GLN A 180 -19.99 17.57 4.07
CA GLN A 180 -20.06 19.02 4.08
C GLN A 180 -19.76 19.56 2.68
N LEU A 181 -20.60 20.49 2.23
CA LEU A 181 -20.47 21.15 0.93
C LEU A 181 -20.15 22.63 1.11
N GLN A 182 -19.04 23.07 0.51
CA GLN A 182 -18.60 24.47 0.53
C GLN A 182 -18.68 25.06 -0.88
N GLY A 183 -19.13 26.30 -1.03
CA GLY A 183 -19.21 26.96 -2.35
C GLY A 183 -20.42 26.57 -3.21
N ALA A 184 -21.26 25.64 -2.73
CA ALA A 184 -22.58 25.33 -3.27
C ALA A 184 -23.52 24.92 -2.12
N SER A 185 -24.77 24.59 -2.43
CA SER A 185 -25.70 23.97 -1.48
C SER A 185 -26.23 22.66 -2.04
N PHE A 186 -26.46 21.66 -1.21
CA PHE A 186 -27.10 20.42 -1.62
C PHE A 186 -28.51 20.68 -2.15
N GLY A 187 -28.91 19.90 -3.15
CA GLY A 187 -30.26 19.87 -3.69
C GLY A 187 -31.24 19.22 -2.71
N GLY A 188 -32.36 18.69 -3.22
CA GLY A 188 -33.37 18.04 -2.39
C GLY A 188 -32.92 16.70 -1.81
N ALA A 189 -33.54 16.25 -0.72
CA ALA A 189 -33.20 14.97 -0.07
C ALA A 189 -33.35 13.75 -1.01
N SER A 190 -34.26 13.81 -1.98
CA SER A 190 -34.43 12.77 -3.01
C SER A 190 -33.28 12.68 -4.00
N GLN A 191 -32.36 13.65 -3.99
CA GLN A 191 -31.17 13.69 -4.83
C GLN A 191 -29.93 13.26 -4.07
N VAL A 192 -30.04 12.82 -2.81
CA VAL A 192 -28.93 12.36 -1.98
C VAL A 192 -29.04 10.85 -1.75
N SER A 193 -27.95 10.14 -2.00
CA SER A 193 -27.81 8.71 -1.75
C SER A 193 -26.49 8.43 -1.04
N VAL A 194 -26.55 7.77 0.11
CA VAL A 194 -25.38 7.32 0.86
C VAL A 194 -25.47 5.81 0.98
N LEU A 195 -24.45 5.09 0.49
CA LEU A 195 -24.40 3.64 0.53
C LEU A 195 -23.17 3.17 1.30
N VAL A 196 -23.38 2.20 2.19
CA VAL A 196 -22.31 1.48 2.89
C VAL A 196 -22.46 0.00 2.61
N ASN A 197 -21.42 -0.62 2.06
CA ASN A 197 -21.43 -2.03 1.61
C ASN A 197 -22.62 -2.36 0.69
N GLY A 198 -23.04 -1.38 -0.12
CA GLY A 198 -24.20 -1.47 -1.02
C GLY A 198 -25.55 -1.19 -0.37
N ALA A 199 -25.64 -1.07 0.95
CA ALA A 199 -26.89 -0.74 1.64
C ALA A 199 -27.09 0.78 1.71
N ALA A 200 -28.24 1.27 1.22
CA ALA A 200 -28.60 2.67 1.31
C ALA A 200 -28.94 3.07 2.76
N LEU A 201 -28.45 4.23 3.19
CA LEU A 201 -28.62 4.76 4.54
C LEU A 201 -29.62 5.92 4.56
N PRO A 202 -30.40 6.06 5.65
CA PRO A 202 -31.17 7.27 5.88
C PRO A 202 -30.23 8.45 6.12
N VAL A 203 -30.64 9.62 5.62
CA VAL A 203 -29.87 10.86 5.75
C VAL A 203 -30.73 11.98 6.34
N SER A 204 -30.09 12.89 7.07
CA SER A 204 -30.66 14.19 7.40
C SER A 204 -29.95 15.27 6.60
N LEU A 205 -30.72 16.15 5.97
CA LEU A 205 -30.23 17.13 5.01
C LEU A 205 -30.42 18.56 5.53
N SER A 206 -29.39 19.36 5.35
CA SER A 206 -29.39 20.83 5.39
C SER A 206 -28.69 21.37 4.14
N PRO A 207 -28.78 22.67 3.81
CA PRO A 207 -28.22 23.19 2.57
C PRO A 207 -26.70 22.94 2.42
N GLN A 208 -25.93 22.86 3.50
CA GLN A 208 -24.47 22.63 3.43
C GLN A 208 -24.02 21.32 4.05
N THR A 209 -24.93 20.51 4.60
CA THR A 209 -24.54 19.29 5.33
C THR A 209 -25.55 18.17 5.16
N VAL A 210 -25.05 16.98 4.84
CA VAL A 210 -25.77 15.71 4.91
C VAL A 210 -25.18 14.90 6.06
N THR A 211 -25.99 14.53 7.06
CA THR A 211 -25.57 13.67 8.18
C THR A 211 -26.20 12.29 8.09
N PHE A 212 -25.45 11.26 8.46
CA PHE A 212 -25.90 9.87 8.44
C PHE A 212 -25.17 9.03 9.50
N ASP A 213 -25.81 7.94 9.91
CA ASP A 213 -25.23 6.93 10.78
C ASP A 213 -24.97 5.65 9.97
N ALA A 214 -23.83 5.02 10.19
CA ALA A 214 -23.51 3.74 9.54
C ALA A 214 -22.88 2.73 10.51
N ALA A 215 -23.19 1.45 10.28
CA ALA A 215 -22.48 0.34 10.88
C ALA A 215 -21.50 -0.24 9.86
N LEU A 216 -20.23 -0.34 10.24
CA LEU A 216 -19.16 -0.89 9.43
C LEU A 216 -18.87 -2.33 9.87
N ASN A 217 -18.58 -3.19 8.90
CA ASN A 217 -18.08 -4.54 9.13
C ASN A 217 -16.63 -4.49 9.65
N GLU A 218 -16.21 -5.53 10.37
CA GLU A 218 -14.79 -5.74 10.70
C GLU A 218 -13.99 -5.93 9.41
N GLY A 219 -12.89 -5.19 9.26
CA GLY A 219 -12.06 -5.17 8.06
C GLY A 219 -12.48 -4.09 7.06
N GLN A 220 -12.44 -4.44 5.77
CA GLN A 220 -12.69 -3.52 4.66
C GLN A 220 -14.18 -3.26 4.44
N ASN A 221 -14.53 -2.01 4.14
CA ASN A 221 -15.89 -1.56 3.84
C ASN A 221 -15.88 -0.65 2.60
N SER A 222 -16.98 -0.69 1.84
CA SER A 222 -17.22 0.19 0.70
C SER A 222 -18.16 1.33 1.10
N PHE A 223 -17.81 2.56 0.76
CA PHE A 223 -18.62 3.76 0.98
C PHE A 223 -18.83 4.50 -0.32
N VAL A 224 -20.08 4.89 -0.60
CA VAL A 224 -20.46 5.71 -1.77
C VAL A 224 -21.35 6.84 -1.30
N PHE A 225 -21.05 8.05 -1.76
CA PHE A 225 -21.89 9.23 -1.59
C PHE A 225 -22.21 9.81 -2.96
N ILE A 226 -23.49 9.99 -3.25
CA ILE A 226 -23.97 10.67 -4.44
C ILE A 226 -24.96 11.75 -4.01
N ALA A 227 -24.79 12.97 -4.51
CA ALA A 227 -25.75 14.03 -4.34
C ALA A 227 -25.89 14.86 -5.62
N ALA A 228 -26.90 15.71 -5.70
CA ALA A 228 -26.88 16.87 -6.58
C ALA A 228 -26.77 18.15 -5.73
N ASP A 229 -26.14 19.19 -6.26
CA ASP A 229 -26.24 20.53 -5.71
C ASP A 229 -27.58 21.20 -6.11
N SER A 230 -27.84 22.39 -5.57
CA SER A 230 -29.06 23.16 -5.83
C SER A 230 -29.22 23.61 -7.29
N ALA A 231 -28.16 23.55 -8.09
CA ALA A 231 -28.19 23.81 -9.53
C ALA A 231 -28.37 22.52 -10.36
N GLY A 232 -28.48 21.36 -9.70
CA GLY A 232 -28.65 20.06 -10.35
C GLY A 232 -27.34 19.43 -10.82
N ASN A 233 -26.18 19.96 -10.41
CA ASN A 233 -24.88 19.39 -10.74
C ASN A 233 -24.56 18.24 -9.78
N THR A 234 -23.98 17.16 -10.28
CA THR A 234 -23.67 15.96 -9.48
C THR A 234 -22.55 16.25 -8.46
N LEU A 235 -22.57 15.53 -7.35
CA LEU A 235 -21.55 15.42 -6.31
C LEU A 235 -21.32 13.93 -6.06
N PHE A 236 -20.07 13.48 -6.11
CA PHE A 236 -19.74 12.06 -6.01
C PHE A 236 -18.53 11.82 -5.09
N ALA A 237 -18.58 10.75 -4.30
CA ALA A 237 -17.43 10.20 -3.61
C ALA A 237 -17.53 8.68 -3.49
N ASP A 238 -16.39 8.01 -3.65
CA ASP A 238 -16.25 6.57 -3.54
C ASP A 238 -15.00 6.25 -2.72
N LEU A 239 -15.19 5.68 -1.52
CA LEU A 239 -14.13 5.44 -0.55
C LEU A 239 -14.10 3.99 -0.09
N THR A 240 -12.89 3.48 0.16
CA THR A 240 -12.67 2.27 0.95
C THR A 240 -12.42 2.69 2.40
N LEU A 241 -13.17 2.12 3.34
CA LEU A 241 -13.04 2.38 4.76
C LEU A 241 -12.58 1.12 5.48
N TRP A 242 -11.56 1.23 6.33
CA TRP A 242 -11.12 0.14 7.19
C TRP A 242 -11.63 0.33 8.61
N SER A 243 -12.27 -0.69 9.15
CA SER A 243 -12.91 -0.65 10.46
C SER A 243 -12.57 -1.87 11.30
N GLY A 244 -12.57 -1.70 12.61
CA GLY A 244 -12.45 -2.82 13.53
C GLY A 244 -12.91 -2.49 14.94
N ALA A 245 -12.97 -3.51 15.78
CA ALA A 245 -13.35 -3.36 17.19
C ALA A 245 -12.16 -3.51 18.16
N ARG A 246 -10.94 -3.75 17.65
CA ARG A 246 -9.79 -4.07 18.50
C ARG A 246 -9.11 -2.83 19.05
N MET A 247 -8.54 -3.00 20.23
CA MET A 247 -7.65 -2.04 20.87
C MET A 247 -6.28 -2.67 21.03
N LEU A 248 -5.24 -1.92 20.71
CA LEU A 248 -3.85 -2.32 20.85
C LEU A 248 -3.14 -1.33 21.76
N ARG A 249 -2.77 -1.79 22.95
CA ARG A 249 -1.93 -1.04 23.88
C ARG A 249 -0.46 -1.26 23.54
N VAL A 250 0.27 -0.18 23.26
CA VAL A 250 1.69 -0.22 22.93
C VAL A 250 2.46 0.41 24.08
N ARG A 251 3.39 -0.34 24.66
CA ARG A 251 4.35 0.14 25.65
C ARG A 251 5.71 0.34 25.00
N VAL A 252 6.21 1.56 25.03
CA VAL A 252 7.51 1.95 24.48
C VAL A 252 8.48 2.20 25.62
N LEU A 253 9.59 1.47 25.61
CA LEU A 253 10.68 1.65 26.55
C LEU A 253 11.88 2.30 25.87
N ASP A 254 12.68 3.04 26.65
CA ASP A 254 14.00 3.50 26.22
C ASP A 254 15.06 2.41 26.35
N GLU A 255 16.29 2.71 25.94
CA GLU A 255 17.42 1.79 25.94
C GLU A 255 17.72 1.20 27.32
N THR A 256 17.40 1.94 28.39
CA THR A 256 17.61 1.55 29.79
C THR A 256 16.44 0.75 30.38
N GLY A 257 15.33 0.65 29.65
CA GLY A 257 14.13 -0.09 30.05
C GLY A 257 13.12 0.77 30.81
N GLN A 258 13.33 2.09 30.84
CA GLN A 258 12.38 3.03 31.41
C GLN A 258 11.30 3.41 30.38
N PRO A 259 10.08 3.77 30.79
CA PRO A 259 9.05 4.22 29.86
C PRO A 259 9.51 5.45 29.07
N ALA A 260 9.46 5.38 27.74
CA ALA A 260 9.84 6.48 26.86
C ALA A 260 8.65 7.42 26.63
N ASN A 261 8.65 8.58 27.28
CA ASN A 261 7.62 9.61 27.07
C ASN A 261 7.84 10.37 25.75
N ASP A 262 6.75 10.87 25.18
CA ASP A 262 6.73 11.68 23.95
C ASP A 262 7.31 10.97 22.71
N ALA A 263 7.44 9.64 22.75
CA ALA A 263 7.78 8.85 21.57
C ALA A 263 6.60 8.86 20.61
N SER A 264 6.83 9.24 19.36
CA SER A 264 5.83 9.19 18.29
C SER A 264 5.70 7.76 17.81
N VAL A 265 4.50 7.18 17.96
CA VAL A 265 4.19 5.83 17.50
C VAL A 265 3.21 5.91 16.35
N THR A 266 3.51 5.23 15.25
CA THR A 266 2.62 5.06 14.10
C THR A 266 2.24 3.59 13.99
N VAL A 267 0.96 3.32 13.77
CA VAL A 267 0.42 2.02 13.36
C VAL A 267 -0.07 2.13 11.92
N SER A 268 0.30 1.17 11.07
CA SER A 268 -0.14 1.07 9.67
C SER A 268 -0.74 -0.32 9.39
N LEU A 269 -1.80 -0.38 8.59
CA LEU A 269 -2.43 -1.66 8.23
C LEU A 269 -1.57 -2.41 7.20
N GLY A 270 -1.39 -3.72 7.40
CA GLY A 270 -0.61 -4.55 6.48
C GLY A 270 -1.26 -4.73 5.10
N ASP A 271 -2.59 -4.80 5.04
CA ASP A 271 -3.38 -4.92 3.81
C ASP A 271 -3.40 -3.63 2.98
N ASP A 272 -3.37 -2.48 3.65
CA ASP A 272 -3.43 -1.15 3.04
C ASP A 272 -2.57 -0.17 3.85
N ARG A 273 -1.33 0.02 3.39
CA ARG A 273 -0.34 0.86 4.07
C ARG A 273 -0.71 2.34 4.14
N SER A 274 -1.70 2.79 3.38
CA SER A 274 -2.20 4.17 3.44
C SER A 274 -3.09 4.41 4.68
N VAL A 275 -3.60 3.34 5.29
CA VAL A 275 -4.38 3.39 6.52
C VAL A 275 -3.44 3.44 7.71
N VAL A 276 -3.36 4.62 8.33
CA VAL A 276 -2.43 4.90 9.42
C VAL A 276 -3.13 5.55 10.61
N ALA A 277 -2.59 5.35 11.80
CA ALA A 277 -2.85 6.18 12.95
C ALA A 277 -1.54 6.47 13.67
N ALA A 278 -1.39 7.69 14.19
CA ALA A 278 -0.20 8.10 14.91
C ALA A 278 -0.59 8.78 16.23
N ALA A 279 0.19 8.52 17.27
CA ALA A 279 -0.01 9.12 18.59
C ALA A 279 1.32 9.13 19.36
N LYS A 280 1.43 10.03 20.35
CA LYS A 280 2.59 10.09 21.25
C LYS A 280 2.34 9.29 22.51
N THR A 281 3.41 8.73 23.07
CA THR A 281 3.34 8.01 24.34
C THR A 281 3.19 8.94 25.54
N ASP A 282 2.28 8.59 26.46
CA ASP A 282 2.21 9.13 27.83
C ASP A 282 2.66 8.04 28.81
N LYS A 283 3.64 8.34 29.66
CA LYS A 283 4.27 7.35 30.57
C LYS A 283 4.72 6.09 29.84
N GLY A 284 5.26 6.27 28.63
CA GLY A 284 5.69 5.21 27.72
C GLY A 284 4.56 4.34 27.17
N ILE A 285 3.30 4.77 27.21
CA ILE A 285 2.17 4.00 26.71
C ILE A 285 1.37 4.82 25.70
N VAL A 286 0.91 4.15 24.64
CA VAL A 286 -0.09 4.67 23.71
C VAL A 286 -1.11 3.56 23.42
N THR A 287 -2.35 3.92 23.11
CA THR A 287 -3.38 2.94 22.74
C THR A 287 -3.99 3.33 21.41
N PHE A 288 -4.00 2.39 20.48
CA PHE A 288 -4.72 2.52 19.22
C PHE A 288 -6.03 1.76 19.31
N THR A 289 -7.08 2.32 18.74
CA THR A 289 -8.42 1.75 18.74
C THR A 289 -8.90 1.54 17.32
N ASN A 290 -10.01 0.81 17.19
CA ASN A 290 -10.68 0.54 15.92
C ASN A 290 -9.83 -0.28 14.92
N LEU A 291 -8.83 -1.01 15.42
CA LEU A 291 -7.98 -1.83 14.57
C LEU A 291 -8.75 -3.09 14.14
N PRO A 292 -8.67 -3.49 12.87
CA PRO A 292 -9.17 -4.78 12.43
C PRO A 292 -8.27 -5.91 12.95
N ASP A 293 -8.81 -7.13 13.04
CA ASP A 293 -8.04 -8.36 13.31
C ASP A 293 -7.17 -8.77 12.10
N ARG A 294 -6.20 -7.92 11.76
CA ARG A 294 -5.26 -8.04 10.64
C ARG A 294 -3.85 -7.68 11.09
N THR A 295 -2.85 -8.02 10.29
CA THR A 295 -1.46 -7.59 10.55
C THR A 295 -1.37 -6.07 10.50
N VAL A 296 -0.73 -5.48 11.50
CA VAL A 296 -0.41 -4.06 11.59
C VAL A 296 1.09 -3.89 11.88
N PHE A 297 1.68 -2.84 11.33
CA PHE A 297 3.08 -2.48 11.55
C PHE A 297 3.16 -1.27 12.43
N LEU A 298 3.90 -1.40 13.53
CA LEU A 298 4.19 -0.38 14.50
C LEU A 298 5.58 0.19 14.27
N GLN A 299 5.70 1.51 14.34
CA GLN A 299 6.96 2.24 14.27
C GLN A 299 6.97 3.28 15.38
N ALA A 300 8.00 3.30 16.22
CA ALA A 300 8.22 4.32 17.24
C ALA A 300 9.47 5.14 16.92
N THR A 301 9.37 6.47 17.03
CA THR A 301 10.50 7.40 16.96
C THR A 301 10.53 8.32 18.18
N ALA A 302 11.71 8.74 18.61
CA ALA A 302 11.88 9.71 19.69
C ALA A 302 13.09 10.62 19.46
N ASN A 303 13.23 11.65 20.29
CA ASN A 303 14.36 12.59 20.26
C ASN A 303 15.71 11.87 20.18
N GLY A 304 16.64 12.45 19.41
CA GLY A 304 17.92 11.83 19.06
C GLY A 304 17.83 10.81 17.93
N ASN A 305 16.75 10.86 17.13
CA ASN A 305 16.44 9.92 16.05
C ASN A 305 16.48 8.46 16.53
N ARG A 306 15.97 8.22 17.75
CA ARG A 306 15.79 6.88 18.32
C ARG A 306 14.65 6.17 17.61
N TYR A 307 14.77 4.86 17.39
CA TYR A 307 13.85 4.12 16.53
C TYR A 307 13.56 2.71 17.06
N ALA A 308 12.34 2.24 16.83
CA ALA A 308 12.01 0.83 16.88
C ALA A 308 10.81 0.51 15.99
N SER A 309 10.69 -0.74 15.56
CA SER A 309 9.55 -1.23 14.79
C SER A 309 9.18 -2.66 15.16
N LEU A 310 7.93 -3.02 14.89
CA LEU A 310 7.35 -4.32 15.20
C LEU A 310 6.15 -4.60 14.28
N ALA A 311 5.92 -5.86 13.90
CA ALA A 311 4.68 -6.28 13.25
C ALA A 311 3.89 -7.20 14.19
N VAL A 312 2.59 -6.98 14.32
CA VAL A 312 1.67 -7.77 15.16
C VAL A 312 0.29 -7.83 14.53
N THR A 313 -0.64 -8.60 15.09
CA THR A 313 -2.07 -8.47 14.74
C THR A 313 -2.71 -7.32 15.51
N GLY A 314 -3.71 -6.65 14.92
CA GLY A 314 -4.52 -5.64 15.61
C GLY A 314 -5.24 -6.20 16.84
N SER A 315 -5.40 -7.53 16.92
CA SER A 315 -5.96 -8.27 18.05
C SER A 315 -4.95 -8.66 19.14
N ALA A 316 -3.66 -8.30 19.01
CA ALA A 316 -2.63 -8.68 19.98
C ALA A 316 -2.87 -8.15 21.41
N GLY A 317 -3.75 -7.15 21.57
CA GLY A 317 -4.18 -6.61 22.86
C GLY A 317 -3.14 -5.70 23.52
N SER A 318 -1.94 -6.21 23.81
CA SER A 318 -0.83 -5.41 24.33
C SER A 318 0.52 -5.87 23.80
N VAL A 319 1.38 -4.91 23.47
CA VAL A 319 2.74 -5.16 22.99
C VAL A 319 3.72 -4.23 23.69
N GLU A 320 4.95 -4.69 23.88
CA GLU A 320 6.04 -3.88 24.43
C GLU A 320 7.24 -3.97 23.48
N TYR A 321 7.87 -2.84 23.18
CA TYR A 321 9.16 -2.86 22.49
C TYR A 321 10.02 -1.63 22.81
N ARG A 322 11.33 -1.77 22.57
CA ARG A 322 12.37 -0.87 23.08
C ARG A 322 12.97 -0.03 21.97
N LEU A 323 13.06 1.28 22.18
CA LEU A 323 13.77 2.22 21.31
C LEU A 323 15.26 1.90 21.26
N LYS A 324 15.85 2.02 20.07
CA LYS A 324 17.28 1.88 19.84
C LYS A 324 17.93 3.26 19.66
N ALA A 325 18.93 3.57 20.48
CA ALA A 325 19.82 4.72 20.29
C ALA A 325 20.88 4.43 19.22
N PHE A 326 21.70 5.45 18.96
CA PHE A 326 22.92 5.29 18.17
C PHE A 326 23.99 4.54 18.96
N ALA A 327 24.52 3.45 18.42
CA ALA A 327 25.72 2.82 18.96
C ALA A 327 26.97 3.67 18.66
N ALA A 328 28.10 3.31 19.27
CA ALA A 328 29.37 3.93 18.90
C ALA A 328 29.77 3.48 17.48
N PRO A 329 30.24 4.39 16.60
CA PRO A 329 30.75 4.02 15.29
C PRO A 329 31.88 3.00 15.38
N SER A 330 31.80 1.95 14.57
CA SER A 330 32.89 0.97 14.45
C SER A 330 34.11 1.63 13.79
N PRO A 331 35.33 1.46 14.34
CA PRO A 331 36.55 1.92 13.68
C PRO A 331 36.93 1.05 12.47
N ILE A 332 36.33 -0.14 12.34
CA ILE A 332 36.53 -1.05 11.22
C ILE A 332 35.58 -0.66 10.10
N ASP A 333 36.14 -0.17 9.00
CA ASP A 333 35.44 -0.02 7.73
C ASP A 333 35.27 -1.38 7.06
N ASN A 334 34.04 -1.86 7.00
CA ASN A 334 33.63 -3.18 6.51
C ASN A 334 32.20 -3.09 5.94
N ASN A 335 31.96 -2.04 5.15
CA ASN A 335 30.70 -1.82 4.44
C ASN A 335 30.56 -2.73 3.20
N ASP A 336 31.67 -3.34 2.77
CA ASP A 336 31.80 -4.26 1.64
C ASP A 336 31.94 -5.75 2.04
N PHE A 337 31.82 -6.05 3.34
CA PHE A 337 31.96 -7.40 3.92
C PHE A 337 33.33 -8.08 3.76
N SER A 338 34.33 -7.38 3.21
CA SER A 338 35.66 -7.93 2.93
C SER A 338 36.42 -8.37 4.19
N LYS A 339 36.01 -7.88 5.37
CA LYS A 339 36.64 -8.16 6.67
C LYS A 339 35.80 -9.10 7.55
N GLY A 340 34.95 -9.95 6.96
CA GLY A 340 34.12 -10.86 7.73
C GLY A 340 32.98 -10.15 8.44
N LEU A 341 32.69 -10.55 9.68
CA LEU A 341 31.69 -9.90 10.54
C LEU A 341 32.31 -8.77 11.40
N ALA A 342 33.59 -8.44 11.20
CA ALA A 342 34.26 -7.42 12.01
C ALA A 342 33.60 -6.04 11.83
N GLY A 343 33.32 -5.35 12.94
CA GLY A 343 32.64 -4.06 12.93
C GLY A 343 31.11 -4.13 12.81
N TRP A 344 30.53 -5.33 12.71
CA TRP A 344 29.09 -5.55 12.86
C TRP A 344 28.76 -5.96 14.29
N ASN A 345 27.67 -5.44 14.84
CA ASN A 345 27.13 -5.89 16.11
C ASN A 345 26.08 -6.96 15.85
N ILE A 346 26.50 -8.22 15.98
CA ILE A 346 25.66 -9.40 15.74
C ILE A 346 25.08 -10.02 17.01
N GLY A 347 25.59 -9.65 18.20
CA GLY A 347 25.19 -10.28 19.46
C GLY A 347 25.27 -11.81 19.39
N SER A 348 24.16 -12.48 19.68
CA SER A 348 23.98 -13.93 19.54
C SER A 348 23.24 -14.32 18.25
N ALA A 349 22.98 -13.37 17.35
CA ALA A 349 22.23 -13.62 16.13
C ALA A 349 23.03 -14.53 15.18
N PRO A 350 22.38 -15.47 14.48
CA PRO A 350 23.03 -16.40 13.57
C PRO A 350 23.35 -15.70 12.25
N ALA A 351 24.46 -14.94 12.26
CA ALA A 351 24.97 -14.20 11.10
C ALA A 351 26.25 -14.84 10.55
N HIS A 352 26.38 -14.92 9.23
CA HIS A 352 27.56 -15.47 8.56
C HIS A 352 27.72 -14.91 7.15
N LEU A 353 28.93 -15.06 6.59
CA LEU A 353 29.19 -14.73 5.20
C LEU A 353 28.84 -15.91 4.30
N VAL A 354 28.20 -15.61 3.17
CA VAL A 354 27.91 -16.58 2.10
C VAL A 354 28.57 -16.12 0.79
N PRO A 355 28.86 -17.05 -0.14
CA PRO A 355 29.32 -16.67 -1.47
C PRO A 355 28.35 -15.67 -2.10
N HIS A 356 28.90 -14.65 -2.75
CA HIS A 356 28.11 -13.62 -3.41
C HIS A 356 27.05 -14.23 -4.35
N GLN A 357 25.79 -13.82 -4.19
CA GLN A 357 24.66 -14.29 -5.00
C GLN A 357 24.16 -13.17 -5.92
N GLU A 358 24.48 -13.25 -7.22
CA GLU A 358 23.72 -12.53 -8.23
C GLU A 358 22.53 -13.40 -8.65
N GLY A 359 21.30 -12.87 -8.57
CA GLY A 359 20.08 -13.66 -8.73
C GLY A 359 19.96 -14.29 -10.12
N GLU A 360 19.46 -15.53 -10.17
CA GLU A 360 18.96 -16.18 -11.37
C GLU A 360 17.83 -15.36 -11.99
N GLY A 361 18.18 -14.61 -13.03
CA GLY A 361 17.28 -13.92 -13.93
C GLY A 361 17.96 -13.87 -15.28
N GLY A 362 17.86 -14.97 -16.04
CA GLY A 362 18.38 -15.07 -17.39
C GLY A 362 17.69 -14.10 -18.33
N VAL A 363 18.19 -12.87 -18.39
CA VAL A 363 18.19 -12.11 -19.64
C VAL A 363 19.58 -12.30 -20.21
N ASN A 364 19.65 -12.70 -21.47
CA ASN A 364 20.89 -12.83 -22.22
C ASN A 364 21.51 -11.43 -22.37
N ASP A 365 22.20 -10.97 -21.32
CA ASP A 365 22.80 -9.65 -21.18
C ASP A 365 23.81 -9.38 -22.31
N THR A 366 24.28 -10.44 -22.98
CA THR A 366 25.10 -10.38 -24.18
C THR A 366 24.43 -9.66 -25.35
N ALA A 367 23.09 -9.75 -25.50
CA ALA A 367 22.37 -9.10 -26.61
C ALA A 367 22.10 -7.61 -26.33
N LEU A 368 21.78 -7.26 -25.08
CA LEU A 368 21.58 -5.88 -24.63
C LEU A 368 22.93 -5.13 -24.55
N MET A 369 23.98 -5.79 -24.06
CA MET A 369 25.35 -5.26 -24.08
C MET A 369 25.89 -5.11 -25.51
N ALA A 370 25.50 -5.96 -26.48
CA ALA A 370 25.92 -5.82 -27.88
C ALA A 370 25.23 -4.65 -28.62
N GLN A 371 24.05 -4.22 -28.17
CA GLN A 371 23.39 -3.01 -28.66
C GLN A 371 23.92 -1.74 -27.96
N LEU A 372 24.22 -1.80 -26.67
CA LEU A 372 24.76 -0.67 -25.89
C LEU A 372 26.26 -0.41 -26.15
N SER A 373 27.05 -1.43 -26.50
CA SER A 373 28.49 -1.28 -26.81
C SER A 373 28.80 -0.66 -28.18
N ARG A 374 27.81 -0.45 -29.05
CA ARG A 374 28.02 0.22 -30.36
C ARG A 374 27.92 1.74 -30.29
N ARG A 375 27.54 2.33 -29.15
CA ARG A 375 27.61 3.77 -28.92
C ARG A 375 28.24 4.03 -27.56
N ALA A 376 29.57 4.16 -27.59
CA ALA A 376 30.45 4.83 -26.64
C ALA A 376 30.15 4.62 -25.14
N ILE A 377 31.01 3.88 -24.43
CA ILE A 377 31.55 4.22 -23.10
C ILE A 377 32.83 3.39 -22.89
N THR A 378 33.98 4.06 -22.87
CA THR A 378 35.15 3.65 -22.10
C THR A 378 35.06 4.32 -20.72
N ALA A 379 35.53 3.62 -19.68
CA ALA A 379 35.60 3.96 -18.25
C ALA A 379 34.52 3.36 -17.30
N ALA A 380 33.27 3.13 -17.71
CA ALA A 380 32.26 2.52 -16.80
C ALA A 380 32.42 0.99 -16.61
N ALA A 381 33.06 0.30 -17.57
CA ALA A 381 33.29 -1.15 -17.49
C ALA A 381 34.36 -1.56 -16.46
N ALA A 382 35.27 -0.66 -16.10
CA ALA A 382 36.38 -0.97 -15.19
C ALA A 382 35.96 -1.04 -13.71
N VAL A 383 34.88 -0.35 -13.31
CA VAL A 383 34.38 -0.36 -11.92
C VAL A 383 33.43 -1.53 -11.69
N ARG A 384 32.65 -1.95 -12.70
CA ARG A 384 31.79 -3.15 -12.61
C ARG A 384 32.59 -4.46 -12.57
N ALA A 385 33.77 -4.50 -13.21
CA ALA A 385 34.60 -5.70 -13.27
C ALA A 385 35.27 -6.07 -11.92
N THR A 386 35.40 -5.13 -10.98
CA THR A 386 36.01 -5.40 -9.66
C THR A 386 35.03 -5.89 -8.60
N ALA A 387 33.71 -5.76 -8.82
CA ALA A 387 32.70 -6.27 -7.88
C ALA A 387 32.17 -7.67 -8.28
N ALA A 388 32.28 -8.05 -9.55
CA ALA A 388 31.58 -9.22 -10.10
C ALA A 388 32.30 -10.58 -9.95
N THR A 389 33.47 -10.68 -9.31
CA THR A 389 34.17 -11.98 -9.16
C THR A 389 34.96 -12.08 -7.84
N GLY A 390 34.26 -12.27 -6.71
CA GLY A 390 34.90 -12.72 -5.46
C GLY A 390 34.39 -12.16 -4.13
N GLY A 391 33.31 -11.39 -4.11
CA GLY A 391 32.71 -10.84 -2.87
C GLY A 391 32.01 -11.89 -2.00
N SER A 392 31.67 -11.51 -0.76
CA SER A 392 30.78 -12.28 0.11
C SER A 392 29.57 -11.43 0.48
N ASP A 393 28.40 -12.05 0.58
CA ASP A 393 27.19 -11.41 1.09
C ASP A 393 27.03 -11.73 2.58
N LEU A 394 26.41 -10.83 3.34
CA LEU A 394 26.12 -11.03 4.77
C LEU A 394 24.71 -11.59 4.95
N GLU A 395 24.60 -12.81 5.50
CA GLU A 395 23.32 -13.45 5.80
C GLU A 395 23.01 -13.36 7.30
N LEU A 396 21.79 -12.94 7.63
CA LEU A 396 21.18 -13.02 8.95
C LEU A 396 20.01 -14.00 8.90
N ARG A 397 20.05 -15.07 9.70
CA ARG A 397 18.98 -16.08 9.78
C ARG A 397 18.15 -15.93 11.06
N THR A 398 17.02 -16.61 11.13
CA THR A 398 16.22 -16.74 12.37
C THR A 398 16.69 -17.90 13.25
N SER A 399 17.00 -19.06 12.63
CA SER A 399 17.41 -20.31 13.28
C SER A 399 16.48 -20.75 14.43
N GLY A 400 15.18 -20.62 14.21
CA GLY A 400 14.11 -20.91 15.18
C GLY A 400 13.11 -19.76 15.28
N GLU A 401 12.08 -19.94 16.11
CA GLU A 401 11.03 -18.95 16.30
C GLU A 401 11.56 -17.65 16.92
N GLY A 402 11.07 -16.52 16.43
CA GLY A 402 11.29 -15.22 17.02
C GLY A 402 12.30 -14.33 16.27
N PRO A 403 12.50 -13.10 16.77
CA PRO A 403 13.28 -12.09 16.06
C PRO A 403 14.79 -12.30 16.26
N GLN A 404 15.54 -12.23 15.18
CA GLN A 404 17.00 -12.08 15.17
C GLN A 404 17.37 -10.70 14.64
N SER A 405 18.40 -10.07 15.20
CA SER A 405 18.80 -8.71 14.81
C SER A 405 20.30 -8.53 14.73
N ILE A 406 20.74 -7.76 13.74
CA ILE A 406 22.11 -7.27 13.63
C ILE A 406 22.08 -5.74 13.44
N SER A 407 23.20 -5.09 13.74
CA SER A 407 23.34 -3.66 13.47
C SER A 407 24.76 -3.30 13.04
N ARG A 408 24.87 -2.18 12.33
CA ARG A 408 26.15 -1.57 12.00
C ARG A 408 26.06 -0.07 12.17
N THR A 409 27.03 0.50 12.87
CA THR A 409 27.16 1.95 13.03
C THR A 409 28.53 2.39 12.53
N PHE A 410 28.57 3.44 11.71
CA PHE A 410 29.78 3.99 11.11
C PHE A 410 29.63 5.49 10.89
N ASN A 411 30.72 6.19 10.62
CA ASN A 411 30.66 7.60 10.20
C ASN A 411 30.68 7.63 8.67
N ALA A 412 29.72 8.33 8.08
CA ALA A 412 29.72 8.58 6.66
C ALA A 412 30.96 9.40 6.28
N ALA A 413 31.59 9.08 5.16
CA ALA A 413 32.73 9.79 4.64
C ALA A 413 32.41 11.29 4.45
N PRO A 414 33.40 12.19 4.59
CA PRO A 414 33.22 13.60 4.27
C PRO A 414 32.70 13.77 2.84
N GLY A 415 31.63 14.55 2.66
CA GLY A 415 31.00 14.76 1.36
C GLY A 415 29.90 13.77 0.99
N THR A 416 29.73 12.66 1.72
CA THR A 416 28.60 11.73 1.52
C THR A 416 27.26 12.47 1.68
N LYS A 417 26.36 12.26 0.73
CA LYS A 417 24.97 12.75 0.71
C LYS A 417 23.96 11.62 0.84
N LEU A 418 24.36 10.40 0.48
CA LEU A 418 23.48 9.26 0.43
C LEU A 418 24.22 8.02 0.95
N VAL A 419 23.56 7.25 1.81
CA VAL A 419 23.95 5.89 2.16
C VAL A 419 22.92 4.94 1.58
N THR A 420 23.37 3.92 0.85
CA THR A 420 22.49 2.91 0.23
C THR A 420 22.80 1.54 0.78
N VAL A 421 21.78 0.78 1.14
CA VAL A 421 21.87 -0.64 1.52
C VAL A 421 21.05 -1.47 0.54
N ARG A 422 21.65 -2.52 -0.02
CA ARG A 422 20.95 -3.49 -0.86
C ARG A 422 20.81 -4.81 -0.11
N PHE A 423 19.58 -5.31 0.00
CA PHE A 423 19.28 -6.53 0.74
C PHE A 423 18.14 -7.33 0.09
N LYS A 424 17.92 -8.56 0.53
CA LYS A 424 16.84 -9.44 0.05
C LYS A 424 16.27 -10.21 1.23
N PHE A 425 14.95 -10.43 1.24
CA PHE A 425 14.28 -11.25 2.25
C PHE A 425 14.01 -12.63 1.67
N ILE A 426 14.23 -13.67 2.46
CA ILE A 426 14.02 -15.06 2.05
C ILE A 426 13.36 -15.79 3.21
N THR A 427 12.22 -16.42 2.95
CA THR A 427 11.54 -17.26 3.95
C THR A 427 11.29 -18.64 3.38
N SER A 428 11.55 -19.66 4.20
CA SER A 428 11.24 -21.05 3.86
C SER A 428 9.75 -21.36 4.05
N GLU A 429 8.97 -20.45 4.64
CA GLU A 429 7.52 -20.60 4.82
C GLU A 429 6.75 -20.55 3.50
N VAL A 430 7.23 -19.76 2.53
CA VAL A 430 6.61 -19.70 1.18
C VAL A 430 6.69 -21.06 0.47
N PRO A 431 7.87 -21.68 0.27
CA PRO A 431 7.96 -23.04 -0.26
C PRO A 431 7.42 -24.08 0.73
N GLY A 432 7.32 -23.76 2.03
CA GLY A 432 6.64 -24.58 3.03
C GLY A 432 5.11 -24.57 2.89
N GLY A 433 4.53 -23.63 2.14
CA GLY A 433 3.09 -23.50 1.92
C GLY A 433 2.33 -22.71 2.99
N TYR A 434 3.03 -21.89 3.80
CA TYR A 434 2.45 -21.13 4.90
C TYR A 434 2.07 -19.70 4.55
N PHE A 435 2.27 -19.28 3.29
CA PHE A 435 1.77 -18.00 2.80
C PHE A 435 0.26 -17.85 3.04
N GLY A 436 -0.17 -16.69 3.56
CA GLY A 436 -1.56 -16.39 3.91
C GLY A 436 -2.02 -16.97 5.25
N SER A 437 -1.16 -17.71 5.94
CA SER A 437 -1.46 -18.26 7.27
C SER A 437 -1.15 -17.26 8.39
N ARG A 438 -1.36 -17.69 9.64
CA ARG A 438 -0.95 -16.94 10.83
C ARG A 438 0.58 -16.93 11.05
N TYR A 439 1.29 -17.86 10.43
CA TYR A 439 2.75 -17.91 10.40
C TYR A 439 3.17 -16.93 9.31
N ASN A 440 3.46 -15.71 9.75
CA ASN A 440 3.60 -14.54 8.90
C ASN A 440 4.93 -13.88 9.22
N ASP A 441 5.99 -14.51 8.74
CA ASP A 441 7.35 -14.00 8.87
C ASP A 441 7.45 -12.55 8.41
N TYR A 442 8.32 -11.80 9.07
CA TYR A 442 8.53 -10.40 8.72
C TYR A 442 9.97 -9.97 8.92
N PHE A 443 10.31 -8.89 8.24
CA PHE A 443 11.59 -8.22 8.40
C PHE A 443 11.42 -6.72 8.61
N ASN A 444 12.46 -6.11 9.13
CA ASN A 444 12.67 -4.67 9.16
C ASN A 444 14.14 -4.38 8.86
N VAL A 445 14.41 -3.50 7.90
CA VAL A 445 15.72 -2.91 7.67
C VAL A 445 15.57 -1.40 7.75
N ALA A 446 16.29 -0.76 8.65
CA ALA A 446 16.20 0.68 8.89
C ALA A 446 17.59 1.34 8.86
N LEU A 447 17.68 2.48 8.19
CA LEU A 447 18.85 3.36 8.13
C LEU A 447 18.54 4.68 8.81
N ARG A 448 19.44 5.16 9.66
CA ARG A 448 19.29 6.39 10.45
C ARG A 448 20.54 7.25 10.43
N SER A 449 20.37 8.57 10.34
CA SER A 449 21.45 9.56 10.50
C SER A 449 21.31 10.32 11.82
N LYS A 450 22.41 10.52 12.54
CA LYS A 450 22.37 11.10 13.89
C LYS A 450 22.15 12.60 13.85
N SER A 451 22.97 13.32 13.09
CA SER A 451 22.96 14.78 12.98
C SER A 451 22.00 15.26 11.88
N GLY A 452 21.85 14.48 10.80
CA GLY A 452 20.87 14.73 9.76
C GLY A 452 19.43 14.50 10.23
N GLY A 453 19.22 13.69 11.27
CA GLY A 453 17.90 13.39 11.82
C GLY A 453 16.98 12.61 10.88
N THR A 454 17.51 12.07 9.79
CA THR A 454 16.76 11.33 8.77
C THR A 454 16.67 9.84 9.13
N LEU A 455 15.57 9.21 8.72
CA LEU A 455 15.29 7.79 8.88
C LEU A 455 14.60 7.29 7.62
N THR A 456 15.09 6.19 7.07
CA THR A 456 14.40 5.42 6.04
C THR A 456 14.32 3.97 6.54
N ALA A 457 13.17 3.32 6.39
CA ALA A 457 13.01 1.92 6.75
C ALA A 457 12.15 1.17 5.73
N ASP A 458 12.48 -0.09 5.50
CA ASP A 458 11.65 -1.06 4.79
C ASP A 458 11.27 -2.15 5.79
N SER A 459 9.99 -2.27 6.07
CA SER A 459 9.43 -3.26 6.99
C SER A 459 8.25 -3.92 6.32
N ASN A 460 8.30 -5.23 6.15
CA ASN A 460 7.25 -5.98 5.49
C ASN A 460 7.14 -7.38 6.07
N SER A 461 5.95 -7.96 5.92
CA SER A 461 5.67 -9.36 6.24
C SER A 461 5.49 -10.16 4.96
N MET A 462 5.66 -11.48 5.06
CA MET A 462 5.41 -12.42 3.98
C MET A 462 4.03 -12.18 3.36
N ASN A 463 2.98 -12.13 4.18
CA ASN A 463 1.62 -11.95 3.70
C ASN A 463 1.38 -10.57 3.08
N SER A 464 1.97 -9.50 3.64
CA SER A 464 1.78 -8.14 3.12
C SER A 464 2.51 -7.90 1.80
N LEU A 465 3.57 -8.65 1.51
CA LEU A 465 4.26 -8.56 0.21
C LEU A 465 3.47 -9.22 -0.92
N GLY A 466 2.60 -10.16 -0.57
CA GLY A 466 1.91 -11.00 -1.56
C GLY A 466 2.82 -12.10 -2.08
N LEU A 467 2.23 -13.23 -2.47
CA LEU A 467 2.97 -14.41 -2.88
C LEU A 467 3.75 -14.19 -4.19
N SER A 468 3.28 -13.29 -5.06
CA SER A 468 3.97 -12.90 -6.28
C SER A 468 5.29 -12.16 -6.05
N ALA A 469 5.53 -11.67 -4.83
CA ALA A 469 6.81 -11.06 -4.49
C ALA A 469 7.93 -12.09 -4.28
N PHE A 470 7.59 -13.39 -4.21
CA PHE A 470 8.52 -14.46 -3.90
C PHE A 470 8.75 -15.37 -5.12
N THR A 471 10.00 -15.75 -5.31
CA THR A 471 10.39 -16.86 -6.17
C THR A 471 9.96 -18.21 -5.57
N PRO A 472 9.99 -19.32 -6.32
CA PRO A 472 9.61 -20.65 -5.79
C PRO A 472 10.42 -21.09 -4.55
N ASP A 473 11.65 -20.62 -4.40
CA ASP A 473 12.51 -20.84 -3.22
C ASP A 473 12.22 -19.88 -2.05
N GLY A 474 11.16 -19.06 -2.15
CA GLY A 474 10.70 -18.18 -1.08
C GLY A 474 11.50 -16.90 -0.92
N ALA A 475 12.15 -16.46 -1.99
CA ALA A 475 13.08 -15.33 -1.97
C ALA A 475 12.47 -14.11 -2.68
N THR A 476 12.59 -12.93 -2.09
CA THR A 476 12.11 -11.69 -2.74
C THR A 476 13.05 -11.25 -3.85
N VAL A 477 12.65 -10.24 -4.62
CA VAL A 477 13.64 -9.49 -5.40
C VAL A 477 14.60 -8.71 -4.50
N TRP A 478 15.71 -8.20 -5.04
CA TRP A 478 16.59 -7.31 -4.27
C TRP A 478 15.88 -5.99 -3.93
N HIS A 479 15.85 -5.67 -2.64
CA HIS A 479 15.45 -4.39 -2.07
C HIS A 479 16.64 -3.41 -2.05
N VAL A 480 16.36 -2.13 -2.23
CA VAL A 480 17.34 -1.04 -2.11
C VAL A 480 16.77 0.01 -1.18
N LEU A 481 17.46 0.26 -0.07
CA LEU A 481 17.10 1.25 0.93
C LEU A 481 18.13 2.37 0.93
N THR A 482 17.65 3.60 0.84
CA THR A 482 18.49 4.79 0.64
C THR A 482 18.21 5.82 1.73
N LEU A 483 19.27 6.36 2.34
CA LEU A 483 19.22 7.34 3.41
C LEU A 483 19.99 8.61 3.02
N PRO A 484 19.33 9.78 2.94
CA PRO A 484 20.01 11.06 2.84
C PRO A 484 20.79 11.36 4.13
N VAL A 485 22.06 11.76 4.02
CA VAL A 485 22.94 12.04 5.17
C VAL A 485 23.72 13.34 4.99
N LEU A 486 24.21 13.89 6.11
CA LEU A 486 25.25 14.91 6.09
C LEU A 486 26.62 14.21 6.08
N GLY A 487 27.56 14.68 5.26
CA GLY A 487 28.90 14.09 5.22
C GLY A 487 29.60 14.21 6.57
N GLY A 488 30.23 13.13 7.03
CA GLY A 488 30.81 13.03 8.39
C GLY A 488 29.82 12.61 9.48
N ASP A 489 28.52 12.46 9.17
CA ASP A 489 27.51 12.09 10.16
C ASP A 489 27.62 10.62 10.58
N THR A 490 27.17 10.32 11.80
CA THR A 490 27.04 8.93 12.26
C THR A 490 25.78 8.30 11.67
N VAL A 491 25.97 7.18 10.99
CA VAL A 491 24.91 6.39 10.35
C VAL A 491 24.75 5.05 11.07
N GLN A 492 23.51 4.66 11.33
CA GLN A 492 23.17 3.36 11.89
C GLN A 492 22.23 2.59 10.96
N LEU A 493 22.62 1.35 10.66
CA LEU A 493 21.80 0.31 10.06
C LEU A 493 21.31 -0.63 11.17
N ASP A 494 19.99 -0.83 11.26
CA ASP A 494 19.34 -1.81 12.11
C ASP A 494 18.57 -2.80 11.23
N ALA A 495 18.90 -4.09 11.33
CA ALA A 495 18.22 -5.14 10.59
C ALA A 495 17.63 -6.18 11.55
N THR A 496 16.39 -6.58 11.29
CA THR A 496 15.67 -7.60 12.06
C THR A 496 14.92 -8.50 11.09
N VAL A 497 15.00 -9.80 11.32
CA VAL A 497 14.19 -10.81 10.65
C VAL A 497 13.53 -11.66 11.72
N THR A 498 12.27 -12.05 11.53
CA THR A 498 11.49 -12.77 12.52
C THR A 498 10.79 -13.93 11.85
N ASN A 499 10.99 -15.13 12.42
CA ASN A 499 10.13 -16.27 12.15
C ASN A 499 8.94 -16.21 13.11
N VAL A 500 7.71 -16.24 12.59
CA VAL A 500 6.49 -16.12 13.38
C VAL A 500 5.77 -17.45 13.52
N GLY A 501 5.76 -17.99 14.75
CA GLY A 501 4.84 -19.05 15.15
C GLY A 501 5.27 -20.47 14.78
N ASP A 502 6.43 -20.65 14.15
CA ASP A 502 7.12 -21.94 14.12
C ASP A 502 8.63 -21.77 14.32
N GLY A 503 9.32 -22.87 14.62
CA GLY A 503 10.80 -22.91 14.62
C GLY A 503 11.35 -23.82 13.53
N LEU A 504 10.49 -24.22 12.58
CA LEU A 504 10.78 -25.25 11.58
C LEU A 504 11.20 -24.64 10.24
N TYR A 505 10.61 -23.53 9.83
CA TYR A 505 10.88 -22.88 8.56
C TYR A 505 11.67 -21.59 8.78
N ASP A 506 12.92 -21.59 8.35
CA ASP A 506 13.81 -20.47 8.62
C ASP A 506 13.55 -19.28 7.68
N SER A 507 13.63 -18.08 8.26
CA SER A 507 13.60 -16.80 7.59
C SER A 507 14.96 -16.12 7.65
N ARG A 508 15.33 -15.37 6.61
CA ARG A 508 16.64 -14.72 6.53
C ARG A 508 16.65 -13.42 5.72
N LEU A 509 17.59 -12.56 6.07
CA LEU A 509 17.97 -11.36 5.31
C LEU A 509 19.36 -11.56 4.74
N LEU A 510 19.50 -11.33 3.44
CA LEU A 510 20.78 -11.35 2.73
C LEU A 510 21.16 -9.92 2.33
N PHE A 511 22.31 -9.42 2.77
CA PHE A 511 22.84 -8.10 2.47
C PHE A 511 23.98 -8.21 1.45
N HIS A 512 23.91 -7.41 0.38
CA HIS A 512 24.91 -7.41 -0.68
C HIS A 512 25.94 -6.28 -0.50
N TYR A 513 25.52 -5.04 -0.22
CA TYR A 513 26.48 -3.97 0.07
C TYR A 513 25.87 -2.82 0.86
N ILE A 514 26.75 -2.03 1.48
CA ILE A 514 26.48 -0.66 1.94
C ILE A 514 27.37 0.30 1.13
N SER A 515 26.78 1.30 0.46
CA SER A 515 27.53 2.27 -0.35
C SER A 515 27.27 3.72 0.08
N GLU A 516 28.25 4.58 -0.17
CA GLU A 516 28.23 6.01 0.16
C GLU A 516 28.45 6.85 -1.11
N THR A 517 27.56 7.79 -1.41
CA THR A 517 27.67 8.66 -2.59
C THR A 517 27.50 10.13 -2.24
N SER A 518 28.19 11.03 -2.97
CA SER A 518 28.01 12.48 -2.85
C SER A 518 26.92 13.05 -3.77
N LEU A 519 26.42 12.25 -4.72
CA LEU A 519 25.22 12.51 -5.52
C LEU A 519 23.98 11.96 -4.80
N ALA A 520 22.85 12.63 -4.94
CA ALA A 520 21.55 12.16 -4.47
C ALA A 520 20.39 12.76 -5.28
N VAL A 521 19.38 11.96 -5.59
CA VAL A 521 18.06 12.49 -5.98
C VAL A 521 17.32 12.89 -4.70
N THR A 522 17.12 14.17 -4.50
CA THR A 522 16.65 14.74 -3.22
C THR A 522 15.16 15.08 -3.21
N LYS A 523 14.56 15.25 -4.40
CA LYS A 523 13.12 15.46 -4.55
C LYS A 523 12.65 14.85 -5.85
N ILE A 524 11.51 14.16 -5.81
CA ILE A 524 10.79 13.68 -6.97
C ILE A 524 9.32 14.06 -6.79
N ASP A 525 8.76 14.77 -7.75
CA ASP A 525 7.36 15.17 -7.82
C ASP A 525 6.89 14.90 -9.25
N LEU A 526 6.54 13.64 -9.56
CA LEU A 526 5.99 13.27 -10.86
C LEU A 526 4.48 13.53 -10.88
N ARG A 527 4.00 14.07 -11.98
CA ARG A 527 2.62 14.51 -12.14
C ARG A 527 2.05 14.04 -13.47
N GLU A 528 0.73 13.95 -13.48
CA GLU A 528 -0.01 13.82 -14.73
C GLU A 528 0.27 15.04 -15.62
N PRO A 529 0.38 14.85 -16.95
CA PRO A 529 0.48 15.95 -17.89
C PRO A 529 -0.65 16.97 -17.68
N LYS A 530 -0.34 18.26 -17.86
CA LYS A 530 -1.37 19.29 -17.71
C LYS A 530 -2.41 19.16 -18.83
N TYR A 531 -3.67 18.97 -18.45
CA TYR A 531 -4.81 19.08 -19.35
C TYR A 531 -5.45 20.46 -19.17
N GLU A 532 -5.41 21.30 -20.22
CA GLU A 532 -6.08 22.62 -20.22
C GLU A 532 -7.40 22.52 -20.99
N ASP A 533 -8.51 22.77 -20.30
CA ASP A 533 -9.84 22.99 -20.88
C ASP A 533 -10.20 24.46 -20.78
N ASP A 534 -10.85 25.01 -21.81
CA ASP A 534 -11.24 26.43 -21.89
C ASP A 534 -12.18 26.85 -20.73
N ASP A 535 -12.91 25.88 -20.14
CA ASP A 535 -13.86 26.11 -19.04
C ASP A 535 -13.36 25.69 -17.64
N TYR A 536 -12.28 24.89 -17.53
CA TYR A 536 -11.82 24.33 -16.26
C TYR A 536 -10.29 24.16 -16.19
N ILE A 537 -9.65 24.84 -15.23
CA ILE A 537 -8.24 24.64 -14.89
C ILE A 537 -8.17 23.79 -13.61
N PHE A 538 -7.75 22.53 -13.74
CA PHE A 538 -7.43 21.69 -12.59
C PHE A 538 -5.92 21.72 -12.31
N ASP A 539 -5.56 21.68 -11.03
CA ASP A 539 -4.17 21.54 -10.62
C ASP A 539 -3.65 20.16 -11.05
N GLN A 540 -2.45 20.08 -11.63
CA GLN A 540 -1.80 18.81 -11.96
C GLN A 540 -1.71 17.95 -10.70
N THR A 541 -2.25 16.73 -10.75
CA THR A 541 -2.22 15.82 -9.61
C THR A 541 -0.95 14.96 -9.61
N PRO A 542 -0.50 14.46 -8.44
CA PRO A 542 0.59 13.49 -8.39
C PRO A 542 0.26 12.27 -9.26
N LEU A 543 1.24 11.79 -10.02
CA LEU A 543 1.07 10.64 -10.91
C LEU A 543 0.71 9.38 -10.10
N ARG A 544 -0.47 8.81 -10.34
CA ARG A 544 -0.98 7.59 -9.66
C ARG A 544 -1.12 6.40 -10.60
N PHE A 545 -1.29 6.67 -11.89
CA PHE A 545 -1.46 5.67 -12.93
C PHE A 545 -0.47 5.94 -14.07
N LEU A 546 -0.20 4.91 -14.86
CA LEU A 546 0.64 5.00 -16.04
C LEU A 546 -0.01 4.23 -17.18
N SER A 547 -0.20 4.91 -18.32
CA SER A 547 -0.53 4.28 -19.59
C SER A 547 0.57 3.32 -20.04
N MET A 548 0.26 2.03 -20.13
CA MET A 548 1.23 1.00 -20.48
C MET A 548 0.67 0.06 -21.54
N ALA A 549 0.29 0.63 -22.68
CA ALA A 549 -0.10 -0.10 -23.87
C ALA A 549 0.41 0.64 -25.11
N GLN A 550 0.70 -0.10 -26.19
CA GLN A 550 1.05 0.52 -27.47
C GLN A 550 -0.11 1.38 -27.99
N HIS A 551 0.20 2.61 -28.41
CA HIS A 551 -0.78 3.57 -28.95
C HIS A 551 -0.12 4.49 -29.98
N ASN A 552 -0.93 5.24 -30.75
CA ASN A 552 -0.43 6.21 -31.73
C ASN A 552 -0.51 7.66 -31.24
N TYR A 553 -1.20 7.93 -30.12
CA TYR A 553 -1.26 9.27 -29.51
C TYR A 553 0.14 9.81 -29.26
N LEU A 554 0.34 11.10 -29.52
CA LEU A 554 1.60 11.82 -29.23
C LEU A 554 2.84 11.12 -29.84
N GLY A 555 2.71 10.54 -31.04
CA GLY A 555 3.80 9.81 -31.69
C GLY A 555 4.16 8.48 -31.02
N GLY A 556 3.26 7.95 -30.18
CA GLY A 556 3.45 6.72 -29.41
C GLY A 556 4.12 6.92 -28.06
N ASP A 557 4.24 8.16 -27.58
CA ASP A 557 4.83 8.48 -26.28
C ASP A 557 3.76 8.69 -25.20
N THR A 558 3.94 8.05 -24.05
CA THR A 558 3.26 8.37 -22.80
C THR A 558 4.05 9.44 -22.05
N LEU A 559 3.47 10.63 -21.86
CA LEU A 559 4.13 11.76 -21.22
C LEU A 559 4.03 11.70 -19.69
N VAL A 560 5.10 12.11 -19.00
CA VAL A 560 5.12 12.32 -17.55
C VAL A 560 5.73 13.69 -17.25
N ASP A 561 4.94 14.54 -16.60
CA ASP A 561 5.39 15.86 -16.12
C ASP A 561 5.91 15.75 -14.69
N GLY A 562 6.51 16.83 -14.20
CA GLY A 562 6.94 16.93 -12.81
C GLY A 562 8.26 17.63 -12.61
N TYR A 563 8.77 17.52 -11.40
CA TYR A 563 10.04 18.08 -11.00
C TYR A 563 10.92 17.03 -10.31
N VAL A 564 12.20 16.98 -10.72
CA VAL A 564 13.22 16.18 -10.05
C VAL A 564 14.36 17.08 -9.64
N THR A 565 14.73 17.05 -8.36
CA THR A 565 15.89 17.77 -7.84
C THR A 565 17.01 16.80 -7.51
N VAL A 566 18.20 17.05 -8.07
CA VAL A 566 19.42 16.30 -7.79
C VAL A 566 20.40 17.20 -7.05
N SER A 567 21.03 16.67 -6.01
CA SER A 567 22.12 17.32 -5.28
C SER A 567 23.43 16.58 -5.52
N GLY A 568 24.54 17.30 -5.61
CA GLY A 568 25.86 16.73 -5.87
C GLY A 568 27.01 17.64 -5.45
N ASP A 569 28.21 17.37 -5.93
CA ASP A 569 29.36 18.25 -5.70
C ASP A 569 29.22 19.55 -6.50
N ALA A 570 29.69 20.66 -5.93
CA ALA A 570 29.79 21.93 -6.66
C ALA A 570 30.68 21.74 -7.91
N GLY A 571 30.19 22.22 -9.07
CA GLY A 571 30.87 22.08 -10.36
C GLY A 571 30.73 20.71 -11.05
N ASP A 572 30.09 19.71 -10.42
CA ASP A 572 29.67 18.50 -11.14
C ASP A 572 28.51 18.81 -12.11
N GLN A 573 28.25 17.93 -13.08
CA GLN A 573 27.22 18.07 -14.11
C GLN A 573 26.49 16.75 -14.30
N MET A 574 25.21 16.79 -14.68
CA MET A 574 24.45 15.56 -14.95
C MET A 574 24.63 15.15 -16.41
N THR A 575 25.02 13.92 -16.67
CA THR A 575 25.10 13.39 -18.03
C THR A 575 23.82 12.70 -18.45
N ASP A 576 23.03 12.21 -17.49
CA ASP A 576 21.80 11.50 -17.77
C ASP A 576 20.80 11.62 -16.60
N LEU A 577 19.51 11.66 -16.94
CA LEU A 577 18.41 11.52 -16.00
C LEU A 577 17.32 10.68 -16.66
N LYS A 578 16.99 9.53 -16.06
CA LYS A 578 16.03 8.59 -16.62
C LYS A 578 14.93 8.24 -15.64
N LEU A 579 13.72 8.10 -16.16
CA LEU A 579 12.65 7.42 -15.45
C LEU A 579 12.73 5.92 -15.76
N GLU A 580 12.72 5.10 -14.73
CA GLU A 580 12.68 3.64 -14.83
C GLU A 580 11.35 3.13 -14.27
N VAL A 581 10.69 2.25 -15.03
CA VAL A 581 9.49 1.53 -14.61
C VAL A 581 9.87 0.13 -14.22
N LEU A 582 9.56 -0.23 -12.97
CA LEU A 582 9.96 -1.51 -12.38
C LEU A 582 8.76 -2.39 -12.07
N ASP A 583 8.87 -3.63 -12.50
CA ASP A 583 8.06 -4.76 -12.07
C ASP A 583 8.82 -5.53 -10.97
N GLY A 584 8.44 -5.31 -9.71
CA GLY A 584 9.29 -5.70 -8.59
C GLY A 584 10.65 -4.99 -8.68
N SER A 585 11.73 -5.73 -8.91
CA SER A 585 13.06 -5.15 -9.16
C SER A 585 13.46 -5.09 -10.63
N THR A 586 12.67 -5.69 -11.53
CA THR A 586 13.00 -5.79 -12.94
C THR A 586 12.62 -4.50 -13.64
N ILE A 587 13.58 -3.84 -14.27
CA ILE A 587 13.29 -2.68 -15.13
C ILE A 587 12.64 -3.20 -16.41
N ILE A 588 11.39 -2.82 -16.65
CA ILE A 588 10.64 -3.24 -17.84
C ILE A 588 10.53 -2.13 -18.89
N ALA A 589 10.73 -0.87 -18.50
CA ALA A 589 10.79 0.26 -19.40
C ALA A 589 11.66 1.37 -18.82
N THR A 590 12.26 2.15 -19.72
CA THR A 590 13.01 3.36 -19.38
C THR A 590 12.57 4.52 -20.26
N SER A 591 12.64 5.73 -19.72
CA SER A 591 12.33 6.95 -20.44
C SER A 591 13.46 7.95 -20.30
N ASP A 592 13.85 8.52 -21.45
CA ASP A 592 14.75 9.65 -21.53
C ASP A 592 14.00 10.96 -21.21
N LEU A 593 14.77 11.99 -20.84
CA LEU A 593 14.26 13.34 -20.70
C LEU A 593 13.57 13.83 -21.98
N GLN A 594 12.55 14.66 -21.81
CA GLN A 594 12.02 15.47 -22.91
C GLN A 594 13.05 16.50 -23.37
N PRO A 595 13.08 16.87 -24.67
CA PRO A 595 14.05 17.83 -25.21
C PRO A 595 14.14 19.15 -24.44
N GLU A 596 13.01 19.63 -23.90
CA GLU A 596 12.88 20.86 -23.10
C GLU A 596 13.68 20.79 -21.79
N ALA A 597 13.90 19.59 -21.25
CA ALA A 597 14.65 19.36 -20.03
C ALA A 597 16.15 19.11 -20.27
N PHE A 598 16.60 18.92 -21.52
CA PHE A 598 18.03 18.68 -21.82
C PHE A 598 18.93 19.83 -21.41
N GLN A 599 18.41 21.07 -21.37
CA GLN A 599 19.16 22.25 -20.93
C GLN A 599 19.70 22.13 -19.50
N PHE A 600 19.16 21.21 -18.68
CA PHE A 600 19.58 21.02 -17.29
C PHE A 600 20.71 20.00 -17.09
N LEU A 601 20.94 19.08 -18.05
CA LEU A 601 22.00 18.06 -17.94
C LEU A 601 23.39 18.72 -17.87
N SER A 602 23.68 19.60 -18.83
CA SER A 602 24.99 20.25 -18.95
C SER A 602 25.21 21.47 -18.04
N ARG A 603 24.31 21.74 -17.09
CA ARG A 603 24.44 22.86 -16.16
C ARG A 603 25.30 22.44 -14.97
N PRO A 604 26.49 23.07 -14.74
CA PRO A 604 27.25 22.79 -13.53
C PRO A 604 26.43 23.13 -12.29
N LEU A 605 26.47 22.25 -11.29
CA LEU A 605 25.87 22.49 -10.00
C LEU A 605 26.52 23.72 -9.37
N GLY A 606 25.69 24.72 -9.03
CA GLY A 606 26.11 25.99 -8.46
C GLY A 606 26.59 25.86 -7.01
N PRO A 607 26.85 26.99 -6.33
CA PRO A 607 27.22 26.97 -4.90
C PRO A 607 26.10 26.40 -4.00
N ASP A 608 24.85 26.41 -4.48
CA ASP A 608 23.70 25.75 -3.88
C ASP A 608 23.74 24.22 -4.01
N ARG A 609 24.58 23.68 -4.89
CA ARG A 609 24.82 22.24 -5.11
C ARG A 609 23.57 21.47 -5.55
N LEU A 610 22.66 22.14 -6.25
CA LEU A 610 21.40 21.57 -6.72
C LEU A 610 21.22 21.81 -8.22
N VAL A 611 20.50 20.89 -8.86
CA VAL A 611 19.90 21.08 -10.18
C VAL A 611 18.47 20.53 -10.14
N THR A 612 17.52 21.26 -10.71
CA THR A 612 16.12 20.83 -10.80
C THR A 612 15.70 20.74 -12.25
N PHE A 613 15.14 19.59 -12.62
CA PHE A 613 14.58 19.27 -13.93
C PHE A 613 13.06 19.42 -13.90
N GLY A 614 12.43 19.84 -15.00
CA GLY A 614 10.96 19.98 -15.15
C GLY A 614 10.55 21.30 -15.84
N PRO A 615 9.24 21.58 -16.00
CA PRO A 615 8.08 20.74 -15.63
C PRO A 615 7.73 19.63 -16.63
N ALA A 616 8.00 19.79 -17.93
CA ALA A 616 7.84 18.71 -18.91
C ALA A 616 9.08 17.83 -18.86
N LEU A 617 8.94 16.59 -18.37
CA LEU A 617 10.10 15.88 -17.82
C LEU A 617 10.48 14.62 -18.59
N PHE A 618 9.59 13.64 -18.70
CA PHE A 618 9.89 12.33 -19.29
C PHE A 618 8.93 11.99 -20.43
N ARG A 619 9.44 11.26 -21.44
CA ARG A 619 8.67 10.69 -22.55
C ARG A 619 8.89 9.19 -22.65
N LEU A 620 7.87 8.41 -22.40
CA LEU A 620 7.96 6.96 -22.28
C LEU A 620 7.39 6.32 -23.54
N SER A 621 8.25 5.79 -24.39
CA SER A 621 7.82 5.15 -25.64
C SER A 621 6.96 3.92 -25.36
N SER A 622 5.75 3.91 -25.92
CA SER A 622 4.75 2.87 -25.71
C SER A 622 5.12 1.51 -26.34
N ASP A 623 6.06 1.49 -27.29
CA ASP A 623 6.58 0.25 -27.89
C ASP A 623 7.23 -0.68 -26.86
N GLN A 624 7.74 -0.12 -25.76
CA GLN A 624 8.29 -0.89 -24.64
C GLN A 624 7.21 -1.74 -23.94
N PHE A 625 5.93 -1.44 -24.12
CA PHE A 625 4.80 -2.14 -23.51
C PHE A 625 4.07 -3.09 -24.45
N ALA A 626 4.57 -3.30 -25.67
CA ALA A 626 3.91 -4.17 -26.66
C ALA A 626 3.67 -5.61 -26.13
N ASN A 627 4.59 -6.12 -25.31
CA ASN A 627 4.52 -7.47 -24.72
C ASN A 627 4.01 -7.49 -23.28
N LEU A 628 3.61 -6.34 -22.73
CA LEU A 628 3.13 -6.28 -21.35
C LEU A 628 1.77 -6.97 -21.27
N ALA A 629 1.61 -7.86 -20.29
CA ALA A 629 0.36 -8.55 -20.07
C ALA A 629 -0.76 -7.53 -19.77
N LYS A 630 -1.82 -7.55 -20.58
CA LYS A 630 -2.97 -6.63 -20.46
C LYS A 630 -4.12 -7.25 -19.70
N ASP A 631 -3.80 -8.19 -18.82
CA ASP A 631 -4.76 -9.18 -18.41
C ASP A 631 -5.15 -9.07 -16.94
N SER A 632 -4.35 -8.43 -16.10
CA SER A 632 -4.68 -8.07 -14.71
C SER A 632 -4.20 -6.66 -14.39
N ASN A 633 -4.88 -6.02 -13.44
CA ASN A 633 -4.40 -4.79 -12.84
C ASN A 633 -3.07 -5.08 -12.12
N LYS A 634 -2.06 -4.26 -12.41
CA LYS A 634 -0.73 -4.41 -11.84
C LYS A 634 -0.18 -3.06 -11.37
N GLU A 635 0.60 -3.09 -10.30
CA GLU A 635 1.36 -1.94 -9.83
C GLU A 635 2.82 -2.05 -10.26
N PHE A 636 3.40 -0.91 -10.62
CA PHE A 636 4.80 -0.77 -10.98
C PHE A 636 5.45 0.30 -10.11
N THR A 637 6.71 0.10 -9.76
CA THR A 637 7.48 1.13 -9.04
C THR A 637 8.13 2.05 -10.04
N LEU A 638 7.95 3.36 -9.87
CA LEU A 638 8.69 4.37 -10.60
C LEU A 638 9.90 4.82 -9.78
N ARG A 639 11.06 4.88 -10.41
CA ARG A 639 12.25 5.51 -9.84
C ARG A 639 12.96 6.34 -10.89
N VAL A 640 13.66 7.37 -10.43
CA VAL A 640 14.50 8.20 -11.27
C VAL A 640 15.96 7.82 -11.04
N ARG A 641 16.71 7.58 -12.11
CA ARG A 641 18.16 7.38 -12.09
C ARG A 641 18.86 8.64 -12.58
N ALA A 642 19.81 9.15 -11.81
CA ALA A 642 20.66 10.29 -12.18
C ALA A 642 22.11 9.82 -12.33
N THR A 643 22.75 10.20 -13.44
CA THR A 643 24.17 9.94 -13.68
C THR A 643 24.93 11.26 -13.81
N SER A 644 26.04 11.40 -13.10
CA SER A 644 26.91 12.58 -13.19
C SER A 644 28.13 12.38 -14.08
N ALA A 645 28.72 13.49 -14.53
CA ALA A 645 29.93 13.53 -15.33
C ALA A 645 31.16 12.95 -14.60
N LYS A 646 31.12 12.94 -13.25
CA LYS A 646 32.11 12.24 -12.41
C LYS A 646 31.89 10.72 -12.31
N GLY A 647 30.90 10.17 -13.01
CA GLY A 647 30.61 8.73 -13.03
C GLY A 647 29.82 8.22 -11.81
N GLN A 648 29.19 9.10 -11.04
CA GLN A 648 28.27 8.69 -9.97
C GLN A 648 26.90 8.37 -10.57
N ASP A 649 26.29 7.27 -10.11
CA ASP A 649 24.97 6.79 -10.55
C ASP A 649 24.13 6.53 -9.29
N VAL A 650 23.02 7.26 -9.15
CA VAL A 650 22.14 7.17 -7.98
C VAL A 650 20.69 7.12 -8.41
N THR A 651 19.87 6.47 -7.59
CA THR A 651 18.43 6.38 -7.81
C THR A 651 17.66 7.07 -6.68
N GLY A 652 16.52 7.66 -7.03
CA GLY A 652 15.49 8.06 -6.09
C GLY A 652 14.17 7.40 -6.47
N VAL A 653 13.45 6.86 -5.49
CA VAL A 653 12.17 6.19 -5.72
C VAL A 653 11.04 7.22 -5.62
N TYR A 654 10.18 7.28 -6.64
CA TYR A 654 8.95 8.09 -6.59
C TYR A 654 7.87 7.39 -5.78
N GLY A 655 7.59 6.13 -6.11
CA GLY A 655 6.50 5.36 -5.52
C GLY A 655 5.91 4.36 -6.52
N LYS A 656 4.78 3.76 -6.15
CA LYS A 656 4.04 2.84 -7.02
C LYS A 656 3.00 3.58 -7.86
N VAL A 657 2.76 3.10 -9.07
CA VAL A 657 1.67 3.52 -9.96
C VAL A 657 0.94 2.30 -10.51
N LYS A 658 -0.36 2.43 -10.78
CA LYS A 658 -1.16 1.37 -11.41
C LYS A 658 -1.09 1.42 -12.94
N GLN A 659 -1.15 0.24 -13.56
CA GLN A 659 -1.22 0.10 -15.01
C GLN A 659 -2.57 0.55 -15.56
N LEU A 660 -2.56 1.34 -16.63
CA LEU A 660 -3.72 1.50 -17.53
C LEU A 660 -3.44 0.81 -18.87
N ALA A 661 -4.48 0.19 -19.41
CA ALA A 661 -4.51 -0.40 -20.74
C ALA A 661 -5.39 0.42 -21.67
N LEU A 662 -5.03 0.40 -22.96
CA LEU A 662 -5.82 0.99 -24.03
C LEU A 662 -7.02 0.09 -24.37
N TYR A 663 -8.23 0.63 -24.39
CA TYR A 663 -9.42 -0.08 -24.86
C TYR A 663 -9.47 -0.12 -26.40
N THR A 664 -9.31 -1.31 -26.98
CA THR A 664 -9.18 -1.48 -28.45
C THR A 664 -10.29 -2.31 -29.09
N ALA A 665 -11.33 -2.68 -28.34
CA ALA A 665 -12.38 -3.54 -28.87
C ALA A 665 -13.26 -2.85 -29.90
N GLY A 666 -13.77 -3.62 -30.87
CA GLY A 666 -14.56 -3.10 -32.00
C GLY A 666 -15.96 -2.57 -31.63
N ASN A 667 -16.40 -2.79 -30.38
CA ASN A 667 -17.62 -2.23 -29.81
C ASN A 667 -17.38 -0.85 -29.15
N ARG A 668 -16.28 -0.19 -29.50
CA ARG A 668 -16.03 1.20 -29.14
C ARG A 668 -16.63 2.12 -30.20
N TYR A 669 -17.33 3.20 -29.82
CA TYR A 669 -17.67 4.24 -30.79
C TYR A 669 -16.44 5.13 -31.08
N PRO A 670 -16.37 5.85 -32.22
CA PRO A 670 -15.15 6.55 -32.64
C PRO A 670 -14.61 7.46 -31.53
N SER A 671 -13.29 7.34 -31.25
CA SER A 671 -12.59 8.19 -30.28
C SER A 671 -12.84 9.67 -30.59
N ARG A 672 -12.97 10.48 -29.52
CA ARG A 672 -13.02 11.95 -29.65
C ARG A 672 -11.72 12.51 -30.25
N ASP A 673 -10.63 11.75 -30.19
CA ASP A 673 -9.30 12.18 -30.58
C ASP A 673 -8.89 11.66 -31.97
N PRO A 674 -8.19 12.47 -32.78
CA PRO A 674 -7.46 11.98 -33.93
C PRO A 674 -6.33 11.05 -33.46
N GLY A 675 -6.16 9.91 -34.13
CA GLY A 675 -5.12 8.93 -33.81
C GLY A 675 -3.67 9.43 -33.94
N ASP A 676 -3.47 10.65 -34.45
CA ASP A 676 -2.22 11.41 -34.42
C ASP A 676 -2.54 12.86 -34.05
N CYS A 677 -1.90 13.33 -32.98
CA CYS A 677 -2.09 14.65 -32.41
C CYS A 677 -0.91 15.60 -32.63
N THR A 678 0.08 15.19 -33.42
CA THR A 678 1.29 15.98 -33.62
C THR A 678 0.95 17.35 -34.23
N GLY A 679 1.30 18.42 -33.50
CA GLY A 679 1.03 19.81 -33.91
C GLY A 679 -0.31 20.40 -33.46
N LEU A 680 -1.12 19.70 -32.67
CA LEU A 680 -2.33 20.26 -32.06
C LEU A 680 -2.00 21.24 -30.91
N PRO A 681 -2.87 22.22 -30.60
CA PRO A 681 -2.68 23.15 -29.50
C PRO A 681 -2.46 22.43 -28.16
N LYS A 682 -1.75 23.07 -27.22
CA LYS A 682 -1.49 22.50 -25.87
C LYS A 682 -2.75 22.20 -25.05
N SER A 683 -3.90 22.77 -25.43
CA SER A 683 -5.22 22.51 -24.83
C SER A 683 -5.90 21.25 -25.39
N TYR A 684 -5.32 20.56 -26.37
CA TYR A 684 -5.96 19.42 -27.03
C TYR A 684 -5.73 18.11 -26.26
N ARG A 685 -6.81 17.40 -25.91
CA ARG A 685 -6.83 16.27 -24.95
C ARG A 685 -6.45 14.91 -25.56
N CYS A 686 -5.23 14.78 -26.07
CA CYS A 686 -4.85 13.55 -26.78
C CYS A 686 -4.79 12.29 -25.90
N GLY A 687 -5.40 11.21 -26.40
CA GLY A 687 -5.53 9.94 -25.68
C GLY A 687 -6.36 10.13 -24.42
N GLY A 688 -7.36 11.00 -24.50
CA GLY A 688 -8.09 11.54 -23.38
C GLY A 688 -9.20 10.63 -22.87
N ASP A 689 -9.65 9.61 -23.60
CA ASP A 689 -10.86 8.86 -23.23
C ASP A 689 -10.78 7.33 -23.40
N ASP A 690 -9.60 6.77 -23.66
CA ASP A 690 -9.40 5.36 -24.07
C ASP A 690 -8.99 4.41 -22.94
N TRP A 691 -8.61 4.94 -21.79
CA TRP A 691 -7.77 4.22 -20.86
C TRP A 691 -8.55 3.66 -19.71
N ALA A 692 -8.40 2.37 -19.47
CA ALA A 692 -9.03 1.69 -18.35
C ALA A 692 -8.03 0.76 -17.68
N LEU A 693 -8.32 0.35 -16.45
CA LEU A 693 -7.59 -0.75 -15.84
C LEU A 693 -7.73 -2.01 -16.72
N PRO A 694 -6.67 -2.83 -16.87
CA PRO A 694 -6.66 -3.94 -17.83
C PRO A 694 -7.82 -4.91 -17.69
N GLU A 695 -8.24 -5.22 -16.47
CA GLU A 695 -9.37 -6.12 -16.24
C GLU A 695 -10.72 -5.51 -16.65
N ILE A 696 -10.86 -4.20 -16.48
CA ILE A 696 -12.06 -3.43 -16.78
C ILE A 696 -12.23 -3.35 -18.30
N ALA A 697 -11.13 -3.07 -19.01
CA ALA A 697 -11.11 -3.11 -20.47
C ALA A 697 -11.62 -4.45 -20.99
N ARG A 698 -11.03 -5.58 -20.54
CA ARG A 698 -11.49 -6.92 -20.95
C ARG A 698 -12.95 -7.18 -20.58
N PHE A 699 -13.34 -6.79 -19.37
CA PHE A 699 -14.69 -7.04 -18.86
C PHE A 699 -15.76 -6.45 -19.79
N LEU A 700 -15.49 -5.32 -20.43
CA LEU A 700 -16.46 -4.64 -21.29
C LEU A 700 -16.56 -5.23 -22.70
N GLU A 701 -15.54 -5.96 -23.16
CA GLU A 701 -15.51 -6.62 -24.48
C GLU A 701 -16.60 -7.68 -24.63
N GLN A 702 -17.09 -8.25 -23.52
CA GLN A 702 -18.11 -9.32 -23.53
C GLN A 702 -19.52 -8.84 -23.93
N TYR A 703 -19.74 -7.53 -23.95
CA TYR A 703 -21.07 -6.94 -24.19
C TYR A 703 -21.27 -6.62 -25.67
N GLU A 704 -21.80 -7.59 -26.41
CA GLU A 704 -22.22 -7.43 -27.80
C GLU A 704 -23.40 -6.45 -27.94
N GLY A 705 -23.39 -5.62 -28.99
CA GLY A 705 -24.48 -4.66 -29.26
C GLY A 705 -24.57 -3.51 -28.25
N VAL A 706 -23.47 -3.24 -27.54
CA VAL A 706 -23.26 -2.09 -26.65
C VAL A 706 -22.04 -1.35 -27.16
N SER A 707 -22.14 -0.03 -27.28
CA SER A 707 -21.04 0.84 -27.63
C SER A 707 -20.45 1.47 -26.37
N TRP A 708 -19.13 1.40 -26.19
CA TRP A 708 -18.42 1.98 -25.04
C TRP A 708 -17.51 3.14 -25.44
N ASN A 709 -17.34 4.11 -24.54
CA ASN A 709 -16.32 5.16 -24.60
C ASN A 709 -16.20 5.88 -23.24
N ASP A 710 -15.46 7.00 -23.19
CA ASP A 710 -15.26 7.82 -21.99
C ASP A 710 -14.79 6.90 -20.84
N PHE A 711 -13.53 6.47 -20.91
CA PHE A 711 -12.92 5.60 -19.89
C PHE A 711 -12.16 6.43 -18.85
N SER A 712 -10.91 6.77 -19.14
CA SER A 712 -10.09 7.74 -18.40
C SER A 712 -9.04 8.35 -19.32
N ASN A 713 -8.40 9.43 -18.87
CA ASN A 713 -7.26 10.02 -19.56
C ASN A 713 -6.06 9.06 -19.56
N MET A 714 -5.08 9.31 -20.44
CA MET A 714 -3.85 8.53 -20.57
C MET A 714 -3.19 8.15 -19.22
N ASN A 715 -3.00 9.07 -18.29
CA ASN A 715 -2.45 8.71 -16.98
C ASN A 715 -3.48 8.81 -15.85
N ALA A 716 -4.75 8.58 -16.18
CA ALA A 716 -5.90 8.86 -15.34
C ALA A 716 -5.96 10.34 -14.92
N GLY A 717 -6.50 10.62 -13.73
CA GLY A 717 -6.62 11.97 -13.21
C GLY A 717 -7.93 12.64 -13.61
N PRO A 718 -8.15 13.89 -13.17
CA PRO A 718 -9.41 14.59 -13.40
C PRO A 718 -9.85 14.52 -14.86
N PHE A 719 -11.11 14.13 -15.08
CA PHE A 719 -11.67 13.89 -16.42
C PHE A 719 -12.87 14.82 -16.70
N PRO A 720 -12.66 16.13 -16.93
CA PRO A 720 -13.77 17.06 -17.08
C PRO A 720 -14.62 16.74 -18.33
N ARG A 721 -15.94 16.84 -18.26
CA ARG A 721 -16.76 17.37 -17.15
C ARG A 721 -17.07 16.34 -16.05
N HIS A 722 -16.71 15.07 -16.23
CA HIS A 722 -17.08 13.98 -15.33
C HIS A 722 -16.43 14.09 -13.93
N LEU A 723 -17.17 13.61 -12.91
CA LEU A 723 -16.72 13.54 -11.51
C LEU A 723 -16.00 12.23 -11.15
N SER A 724 -16.10 11.24 -12.03
CA SER A 724 -15.39 9.95 -12.00
C SER A 724 -14.46 9.88 -13.22
N HIS A 725 -14.17 8.70 -13.76
CA HIS A 725 -13.26 8.48 -14.89
C HIS A 725 -11.81 8.86 -14.59
N ASP A 726 -11.46 9.03 -13.32
CA ASP A 726 -10.16 9.52 -12.85
C ASP A 726 -9.20 8.41 -12.47
N VAL A 727 -9.65 7.15 -12.49
CA VAL A 727 -8.89 5.98 -12.03
C VAL A 727 -9.03 4.74 -12.94
N GLY A 728 -9.67 4.87 -14.11
CA GLY A 728 -9.78 3.80 -15.11
C GLY A 728 -10.74 2.65 -14.74
N VAL A 729 -11.71 2.89 -13.87
CA VAL A 729 -12.73 1.91 -13.44
C VAL A 729 -14.13 2.22 -13.99
N ASP A 730 -14.22 3.27 -14.78
CA ASP A 730 -15.46 3.83 -15.28
C ASP A 730 -15.53 3.67 -16.80
N ALA A 731 -16.74 3.52 -17.33
CA ALA A 731 -17.00 3.49 -18.75
C ALA A 731 -18.43 3.96 -19.06
N ASP A 732 -18.57 4.85 -20.04
CA ASP A 732 -19.87 5.22 -20.55
C ASP A 732 -20.28 4.28 -21.68
N GLY A 733 -21.51 3.78 -21.56
CA GLY A 733 -22.08 2.80 -22.45
C GLY A 733 -23.37 3.30 -23.09
N TRP A 734 -23.60 2.79 -24.30
CA TRP A 734 -24.83 3.06 -25.05
C TRP A 734 -25.28 1.82 -25.80
N PHE A 735 -26.60 1.65 -25.96
CA PHE A 735 -27.15 0.63 -26.86
C PHE A 735 -28.45 1.12 -27.50
N ASP A 736 -28.82 0.52 -28.63
CA ASP A 736 -30.09 0.80 -29.31
C ASP A 736 -31.29 0.64 -28.38
N GLY A 737 -32.07 1.71 -28.22
CA GLY A 737 -33.23 1.78 -27.33
C GLY A 737 -32.95 2.27 -25.91
N TYR A 738 -31.68 2.54 -25.55
CA TYR A 738 -31.33 3.05 -24.23
C TYR A 738 -32.07 4.36 -23.88
N GLN A 739 -32.13 5.32 -24.82
CA GLN A 739 -32.73 6.65 -24.61
C GLN A 739 -34.21 6.64 -24.22
N ALA A 740 -34.93 5.53 -24.45
CA ALA A 740 -36.29 5.38 -23.94
C ALA A 740 -36.31 5.30 -22.41
N ARG A 741 -35.24 4.73 -21.81
CA ARG A 741 -35.07 4.49 -20.37
C ARG A 741 -36.36 3.93 -19.78
N ASP A 742 -36.98 2.98 -20.46
CA ASP A 742 -38.23 2.35 -20.07
C ASP A 742 -37.97 0.99 -19.42
N ALA A 743 -39.03 0.19 -19.23
CA ALA A 743 -38.89 -1.16 -18.66
C ALA A 743 -38.03 -2.10 -19.54
N ALA A 744 -37.98 -1.91 -20.85
CA ALA A 744 -37.16 -2.73 -21.75
C ALA A 744 -35.68 -2.36 -21.64
N ALA A 745 -35.38 -1.06 -21.59
CA ALA A 745 -34.02 -0.58 -21.31
C ALA A 745 -33.52 -1.05 -19.93
N ALA A 746 -34.37 -0.95 -18.89
CA ALA A 746 -34.07 -1.45 -17.55
C ALA A 746 -33.77 -2.96 -17.57
N LYS A 747 -34.59 -3.75 -18.29
CA LYS A 747 -34.37 -5.19 -18.42
C LYS A 747 -33.02 -5.50 -19.08
N LYS A 748 -32.66 -4.81 -20.17
CA LYS A 748 -31.39 -5.03 -20.86
C LYS A 748 -30.19 -4.73 -19.97
N LEU A 749 -30.23 -3.62 -19.21
CA LEU A 749 -29.19 -3.31 -18.23
C LEU A 749 -29.13 -4.32 -17.07
N ILE A 750 -30.27 -4.76 -16.54
CA ILE A 750 -30.32 -5.84 -15.54
C ILE A 750 -29.66 -7.10 -16.08
N ASP A 751 -29.95 -7.49 -17.33
CA ASP A 751 -29.35 -8.65 -17.98
C ASP A 751 -27.84 -8.47 -18.16
N MET A 752 -27.35 -7.25 -18.45
CA MET A 752 -25.92 -6.94 -18.52
C MET A 752 -25.23 -7.05 -17.17
N VAL A 753 -25.79 -6.46 -16.12
CA VAL A 753 -25.27 -6.57 -14.74
C VAL A 753 -25.27 -8.03 -14.29
N ASN A 754 -26.35 -8.75 -14.58
CA ASN A 754 -26.45 -10.17 -14.33
C ASN A 754 -25.43 -10.97 -15.15
N ARG A 755 -25.07 -10.59 -16.38
CA ARG A 755 -24.02 -11.30 -17.12
C ARG A 755 -22.67 -11.18 -16.41
N GLY A 756 -22.37 -10.03 -15.79
CA GLY A 756 -21.17 -9.80 -14.96
C GLY A 756 -21.22 -10.41 -13.55
N LYS A 757 -21.94 -11.53 -13.39
CA LYS A 757 -22.49 -12.08 -12.13
C LYS A 757 -21.49 -12.45 -11.04
N GLU A 758 -20.21 -12.58 -11.36
CA GLU A 758 -19.17 -12.94 -10.38
C GLU A 758 -18.58 -11.70 -9.67
N LYS A 759 -19.23 -10.54 -9.92
CA LYS A 759 -19.06 -9.16 -9.44
C LYS A 759 -18.00 -8.38 -10.22
N SER A 760 -18.47 -7.42 -11.00
CA SER A 760 -17.62 -6.49 -11.74
C SER A 760 -18.36 -5.16 -11.87
N VAL A 761 -19.67 -5.14 -12.12
CA VAL A 761 -20.44 -3.88 -12.09
C VAL A 761 -20.85 -3.53 -10.66
N ARG A 762 -20.22 -2.49 -10.11
CA ARG A 762 -20.48 -1.99 -8.76
C ARG A 762 -21.67 -1.05 -8.75
N MET A 763 -21.71 -0.12 -9.71
CA MET A 763 -22.80 0.86 -9.85
C MET A 763 -23.10 1.09 -11.33
N VAL A 764 -24.36 1.41 -11.60
CA VAL A 764 -24.83 1.84 -12.91
C VAL A 764 -25.57 3.16 -12.75
N PHE A 765 -25.06 4.24 -13.35
CA PHE A 765 -25.76 5.52 -13.33
C PHE A 765 -26.67 5.67 -14.54
N VAL A 766 -27.91 6.11 -14.27
CA VAL A 766 -28.96 6.34 -15.26
C VAL A 766 -29.81 7.51 -14.78
N THR A 767 -30.26 8.39 -15.67
CA THR A 767 -31.32 9.34 -15.33
C THR A 767 -32.68 8.62 -15.37
N PHE A 768 -33.26 8.35 -14.21
CA PHE A 768 -34.47 7.53 -14.11
C PHE A 768 -35.69 8.20 -14.72
N THR A 769 -36.47 7.42 -15.46
CA THR A 769 -37.88 7.69 -15.72
C THR A 769 -38.74 6.95 -14.68
N PRO A 770 -40.02 7.32 -14.48
CA PRO A 770 -40.94 6.56 -13.65
C PRO A 770 -41.01 5.07 -14.06
N GLU A 771 -40.98 4.79 -15.36
CA GLU A 771 -41.02 3.43 -15.91
C GLU A 771 -39.76 2.65 -15.55
N PHE A 772 -38.57 3.24 -15.69
CA PHE A 772 -37.30 2.62 -15.30
C PHE A 772 -37.27 2.31 -13.81
N GLN A 773 -37.62 3.30 -12.99
CA GLN A 773 -37.61 3.19 -11.54
C GLN A 773 -38.55 2.08 -11.06
N ASN A 774 -39.75 2.00 -11.65
CA ASN A 774 -40.70 0.93 -11.34
C ASN A 774 -40.18 -0.45 -11.78
N ALA A 775 -39.49 -0.53 -12.92
CA ALA A 775 -38.95 -1.79 -13.44
C ALA A 775 -37.85 -2.39 -12.55
N ILE A 776 -37.03 -1.56 -11.88
CA ILE A 776 -35.94 -2.05 -11.01
C ILE A 776 -36.35 -2.26 -9.55
N LYS A 777 -37.43 -1.62 -9.07
CA LYS A 777 -37.76 -1.45 -7.65
C LYS A 777 -37.77 -2.74 -6.82
N ASN A 778 -38.29 -3.84 -7.38
CA ASN A 778 -38.44 -5.13 -6.68
C ASN A 778 -37.62 -6.25 -7.32
N VAL A 779 -36.60 -5.92 -8.10
CA VAL A 779 -35.75 -6.90 -8.77
C VAL A 779 -34.60 -7.31 -7.87
N THR A 780 -34.43 -8.62 -7.68
CA THR A 780 -33.19 -9.20 -7.16
C THR A 780 -32.33 -9.59 -8.35
N LEU A 781 -31.13 -9.02 -8.41
CA LEU A 781 -30.09 -9.40 -9.36
C LEU A 781 -29.61 -10.81 -9.04
N ALA A 782 -29.02 -11.45 -10.03
CA ALA A 782 -28.64 -12.84 -9.93
C ALA A 782 -27.40 -13.09 -9.06
N ASP A 783 -26.68 -12.04 -8.67
CA ASP A 783 -25.64 -12.06 -7.62
C ASP A 783 -26.22 -11.85 -6.21
N GLY A 784 -27.55 -11.79 -6.08
CA GLY A 784 -28.29 -11.64 -4.83
C GLY A 784 -28.56 -10.19 -4.41
N ARG A 785 -27.89 -9.19 -5.01
CA ARG A 785 -28.13 -7.77 -4.71
C ARG A 785 -29.51 -7.32 -5.16
N LYS A 786 -30.05 -6.25 -4.57
CA LYS A 786 -31.24 -5.59 -5.13
C LYS A 786 -30.82 -4.69 -6.28
N ALA A 787 -31.59 -4.68 -7.38
CA ALA A 787 -31.28 -3.80 -8.50
C ALA A 787 -31.25 -2.32 -8.06
N ALA A 788 -32.14 -1.91 -7.15
CA ALA A 788 -32.14 -0.57 -6.56
C ALA A 788 -30.87 -0.20 -5.76
N GLU A 789 -30.01 -1.15 -5.41
CA GLU A 789 -28.72 -0.90 -4.73
C GLU A 789 -27.57 -0.70 -5.73
N VAL A 790 -27.78 -1.06 -7.01
CA VAL A 790 -26.78 -1.02 -8.07
C VAL A 790 -27.07 0.08 -9.08
N PHE A 791 -28.33 0.25 -9.43
CA PHE A 791 -28.79 1.31 -10.33
C PHE A 791 -29.04 2.58 -9.52
N LEU A 792 -28.34 3.65 -9.85
CA LEU A 792 -28.40 4.92 -9.15
C LEU A 792 -28.96 6.01 -10.08
N ASN A 793 -29.89 6.80 -9.56
CA ASN A 793 -30.50 7.89 -10.30
C ASN A 793 -29.56 9.09 -10.33
N VAL A 794 -28.85 9.28 -11.44
CA VAL A 794 -27.92 10.40 -11.62
C VAL A 794 -28.42 11.23 -12.81
N PRO A 795 -28.62 12.56 -12.65
CA PRO A 795 -28.96 13.45 -13.76
C PRO A 795 -27.95 13.37 -14.92
N GLN A 796 -28.32 13.86 -16.11
CA GLN A 796 -27.45 13.98 -17.30
C GLN A 796 -26.97 12.65 -17.93
N HIS A 797 -27.44 11.52 -17.41
CA HIS A 797 -27.31 10.19 -17.97
C HIS A 797 -28.59 9.78 -18.73
N ASP A 798 -29.08 10.67 -19.60
CA ASP A 798 -30.20 10.41 -20.49
C ASP A 798 -29.71 9.94 -21.88
N GLY A 799 -28.55 10.42 -22.32
CA GLY A 799 -27.92 10.03 -23.59
C GLY A 799 -27.10 8.73 -23.53
N HIS A 800 -26.61 8.34 -22.36
CA HIS A 800 -25.76 7.17 -22.11
C HIS A 800 -25.99 6.64 -20.68
N PHE A 801 -25.62 5.39 -20.40
CA PHE A 801 -25.50 4.89 -19.03
C PHE A 801 -24.03 4.84 -18.65
N HIS A 802 -23.74 4.97 -17.36
CA HIS A 802 -22.36 4.91 -16.86
C HIS A 802 -22.17 3.66 -16.00
N PHE A 803 -21.13 2.90 -16.29
CA PHE A 803 -20.71 1.76 -15.47
C PHE A 803 -19.53 2.16 -14.61
N ARG A 804 -19.69 2.01 -13.30
CA ARG A 804 -18.56 2.00 -12.37
C ARG A 804 -18.31 0.58 -11.91
N ILE A 805 -17.10 0.11 -12.18
CA ILE A 805 -16.75 -1.30 -12.12
C ILE A 805 -15.81 -1.49 -10.93
N ALA A 806 -16.05 -2.50 -10.11
CA ALA A 806 -15.19 -2.77 -8.97
C ALA A 806 -13.82 -3.26 -9.46
N GLU A 807 -12.74 -2.71 -8.91
CA GLU A 807 -11.45 -3.37 -8.98
C GLU A 807 -11.54 -4.67 -8.16
N HIS A 808 -11.32 -5.80 -8.81
CA HIS A 808 -11.22 -7.07 -8.11
C HIS A 808 -9.74 -7.45 -7.99
N PRO A 809 -9.29 -8.01 -6.86
CA PRO A 809 -8.13 -8.88 -6.90
C PRO A 809 -8.49 -10.11 -7.75
N SER A 810 -8.32 -9.99 -9.07
CA SER A 810 -8.53 -11.02 -10.11
C SER A 810 -9.88 -11.77 -10.04
N MET A 811 -10.83 -11.45 -10.94
CA MET A 811 -12.00 -12.31 -11.15
C MET A 811 -11.59 -13.74 -11.51
N GLY A 812 -12.13 -14.71 -10.78
CA GLY A 812 -11.83 -16.11 -10.96
C GLY A 812 -12.72 -16.83 -11.98
N VAL A 813 -12.14 -17.69 -12.80
CA VAL A 813 -12.82 -18.64 -13.70
C VAL A 813 -13.57 -19.70 -12.88
N PRO A 814 -14.84 -20.02 -13.18
CA PRO A 814 -15.55 -21.09 -12.49
C PRO A 814 -14.88 -22.46 -12.74
N VAL A 815 -14.58 -23.17 -11.66
CA VAL A 815 -14.00 -24.52 -11.65
C VAL A 815 -14.73 -25.41 -10.64
N THR A 816 -14.56 -26.73 -10.77
CA THR A 816 -14.97 -27.72 -9.77
C THR A 816 -13.74 -28.32 -9.11
N LEU A 817 -13.64 -28.24 -7.79
CA LEU A 817 -12.57 -28.87 -7.03
C LEU A 817 -13.01 -30.27 -6.62
N HIS A 818 -12.44 -31.28 -7.25
CA HIS A 818 -12.65 -32.68 -6.90
C HIS A 818 -11.63 -33.11 -5.84
N ILE A 819 -12.03 -33.08 -4.57
CA ILE A 819 -11.12 -33.27 -3.43
C ILE A 819 -11.39 -34.63 -2.78
N GLN A 820 -10.39 -35.49 -2.79
CA GLN A 820 -10.40 -36.80 -2.13
C GLN A 820 -9.52 -36.76 -0.87
N ASN A 821 -10.11 -36.99 0.30
CA ASN A 821 -9.39 -37.16 1.56
C ASN A 821 -9.28 -38.66 1.90
N THR A 822 -8.08 -39.25 1.84
CA THR A 822 -7.87 -40.66 2.23
C THR A 822 -7.52 -40.83 3.71
N LEU A 823 -7.32 -39.74 4.45
CA LEU A 823 -6.93 -39.76 5.85
C LEU A 823 -8.10 -40.19 6.76
N LEU A 824 -7.76 -40.66 7.96
CA LEU A 824 -8.70 -41.13 8.98
C LEU A 824 -9.39 -40.01 9.77
N TYR A 825 -9.00 -38.76 9.55
CA TYR A 825 -9.65 -37.58 10.15
C TYR A 825 -10.03 -36.57 9.05
N PRO A 826 -11.05 -35.73 9.30
CA PRO A 826 -11.44 -34.69 8.35
C PRO A 826 -10.32 -33.69 8.11
N VAL A 827 -10.32 -33.09 6.92
CA VAL A 827 -9.38 -32.02 6.54
C VAL A 827 -10.16 -30.75 6.25
N LYS A 828 -9.64 -29.62 6.72
CA LYS A 828 -10.09 -28.28 6.41
C LYS A 828 -9.41 -27.84 5.12
N ILE A 829 -10.17 -27.35 4.15
CA ILE A 829 -9.68 -26.92 2.85
C ILE A 829 -9.66 -25.38 2.80
N THR A 830 -8.55 -24.86 2.30
CA THR A 830 -8.33 -23.43 2.04
C THR A 830 -7.96 -23.26 0.58
N VAL A 831 -8.59 -22.33 -0.13
CA VAL A 831 -8.26 -21.98 -1.51
C VAL A 831 -7.99 -20.49 -1.58
N ASP A 832 -6.84 -20.12 -2.15
CA ASP A 832 -6.36 -18.73 -2.28
C ASP A 832 -6.40 -17.94 -0.95
N GLY A 833 -6.10 -18.63 0.16
CA GLY A 833 -6.12 -18.06 1.52
C GLY A 833 -7.50 -18.01 2.19
N GLN A 834 -8.57 -18.39 1.49
CA GLN A 834 -9.94 -18.45 2.02
C GLN A 834 -10.33 -19.88 2.40
N VAL A 835 -10.85 -20.06 3.62
CA VAL A 835 -11.39 -21.36 4.06
C VAL A 835 -12.71 -21.62 3.33
N ILE A 836 -12.78 -22.72 2.58
CA ILE A 836 -13.97 -23.07 1.78
C ILE A 836 -14.82 -24.19 2.42
N GLY A 837 -14.26 -24.95 3.36
CA GLY A 837 -15.01 -25.97 4.10
C GLY A 837 -14.14 -27.11 4.62
N ASN A 838 -14.79 -28.19 5.07
CA ASN A 838 -14.12 -29.42 5.52
C ASN A 838 -14.51 -30.59 4.61
N VAL A 839 -13.57 -31.47 4.31
CA VAL A 839 -13.80 -32.77 3.66
C VAL A 839 -13.68 -33.87 4.71
N ALA A 840 -14.72 -34.69 4.85
CA ALA A 840 -14.77 -35.75 5.86
C ALA A 840 -13.64 -36.78 5.68
N ALA A 841 -13.31 -37.52 6.75
CA ALA A 841 -12.37 -38.63 6.67
C ALA A 841 -12.82 -39.65 5.61
N GLN A 842 -11.87 -40.17 4.83
CA GLN A 842 -12.11 -41.22 3.82
C GLN A 842 -13.25 -40.90 2.85
N SER A 843 -13.37 -39.64 2.44
CA SER A 843 -14.48 -39.16 1.59
C SER A 843 -13.98 -38.32 0.41
N THR A 844 -14.85 -38.14 -0.58
CA THR A 844 -14.61 -37.30 -1.75
C THR A 844 -15.73 -36.26 -1.85
N VAL A 845 -15.37 -35.02 -2.18
CA VAL A 845 -16.31 -33.90 -2.35
C VAL A 845 -15.98 -33.16 -3.65
N ASP A 846 -17.02 -32.85 -4.42
CA ASP A 846 -16.97 -31.88 -5.50
C ASP A 846 -17.43 -30.52 -4.98
N GLN A 847 -16.52 -29.54 -4.98
CA GLN A 847 -16.80 -28.19 -4.47
C GLN A 847 -16.69 -27.19 -5.61
N PRO A 848 -17.80 -26.53 -6.03
CA PRO A 848 -17.72 -25.43 -6.99
C PRO A 848 -16.95 -24.26 -6.38
N TYR A 849 -16.10 -23.62 -7.19
CA TYR A 849 -15.24 -22.50 -6.79
C TYR A 849 -14.96 -21.57 -7.99
N SER A 850 -14.79 -20.27 -7.75
CA SER A 850 -14.40 -19.29 -8.78
C SER A 850 -12.92 -18.95 -8.59
N ALA A 851 -12.07 -19.44 -9.49
CA ALA A 851 -10.62 -19.50 -9.35
C ALA A 851 -9.88 -18.41 -10.12
N GLY A 852 -9.08 -17.57 -9.46
CA GLY A 852 -8.27 -16.54 -10.11
C GLY A 852 -7.30 -17.08 -11.19
N ARG A 853 -6.45 -16.22 -11.75
CA ARG A 853 -5.39 -16.63 -12.69
C ARG A 853 -4.48 -17.75 -12.17
N GLN A 854 -4.35 -17.82 -10.86
CA GLN A 854 -3.73 -18.93 -10.18
C GLN A 854 -4.72 -19.43 -9.13
N LEU A 855 -4.82 -20.75 -9.03
CA LEU A 855 -5.53 -21.42 -7.95
C LEU A 855 -4.52 -22.13 -7.07
N LYS A 856 -4.59 -21.85 -5.76
CA LYS A 856 -3.76 -22.49 -4.75
C LYS A 856 -4.65 -23.16 -3.72
N LEU A 857 -4.60 -24.48 -3.66
CA LEU A 857 -5.34 -25.26 -2.69
C LEU A 857 -4.39 -25.78 -1.61
N SER A 858 -4.74 -25.52 -0.36
CA SER A 858 -4.10 -26.12 0.81
C SER A 858 -5.11 -26.80 1.72
N PHE A 859 -4.61 -27.70 2.56
CA PHE A 859 -5.41 -28.42 3.53
C PHE A 859 -4.71 -28.49 4.89
N GLU A 860 -5.52 -28.57 5.94
CA GLU A 860 -5.09 -28.79 7.33
C GLU A 860 -5.94 -29.93 7.91
N LEU A 861 -5.30 -30.94 8.47
CA LEU A 861 -5.97 -32.02 9.18
C LEU A 861 -6.63 -31.47 10.44
N VAL A 862 -7.91 -31.74 10.62
CA VAL A 862 -8.62 -31.44 11.86
C VAL A 862 -8.19 -32.48 12.89
N GLN A 863 -7.19 -32.13 13.70
CA GLN A 863 -6.64 -33.05 14.70
C GLN A 863 -7.71 -33.53 15.69
N PRO A 864 -7.73 -34.84 16.00
CA PRO A 864 -8.60 -35.36 17.05
C PRO A 864 -8.18 -34.79 18.42
N ARG A 865 -9.13 -34.72 19.35
CA ARG A 865 -8.91 -34.14 20.69
C ARG A 865 -9.41 -35.06 21.80
N ILE A 866 -8.73 -35.01 22.94
CA ILE A 866 -9.22 -35.50 24.23
C ILE A 866 -9.27 -34.29 25.17
N GLY A 867 -10.47 -33.87 25.56
CA GLY A 867 -10.65 -32.60 26.28
C GLY A 867 -10.13 -31.42 25.46
N SER A 868 -9.25 -30.60 26.04
CA SER A 868 -8.60 -29.46 25.36
C SER A 868 -7.33 -29.87 24.58
N GLN A 869 -6.82 -31.08 24.75
CA GLN A 869 -5.55 -31.52 24.17
C GLN A 869 -5.75 -32.09 22.76
N MET A 870 -4.97 -31.60 21.79
CA MET A 870 -4.88 -32.16 20.44
C MET A 870 -3.98 -33.40 20.45
N LEU A 871 -4.34 -34.43 19.67
CA LEU A 871 -3.55 -35.65 19.53
C LEU A 871 -2.84 -35.69 18.18
N GLY A 872 -1.64 -36.25 18.19
CA GLY A 872 -0.78 -36.31 17.02
C GLY A 872 -0.04 -35.00 16.73
N ASP A 873 0.74 -35.03 15.66
CA ASP A 873 1.40 -33.88 15.08
C ASP A 873 0.42 -33.15 14.14
N PRO A 874 0.55 -31.82 13.97
CA PRO A 874 -0.17 -31.09 12.94
C PRO A 874 0.16 -31.67 11.56
N VAL A 875 -0.86 -31.81 10.72
CA VAL A 875 -0.71 -32.32 9.36
C VAL A 875 -1.36 -31.32 8.41
N SER A 876 -0.58 -30.73 7.51
CA SER A 876 -1.06 -29.79 6.51
C SER A 876 -0.22 -29.89 5.24
N GLY A 877 -0.77 -29.50 4.11
CA GLY A 877 -0.06 -29.49 2.84
C GLY A 877 -0.72 -28.60 1.82
N TYR A 878 -0.03 -28.39 0.70
CA TYR A 878 -0.52 -27.63 -0.45
C TYR A 878 -0.34 -28.44 -1.72
N PHE A 879 -1.10 -28.08 -2.74
CA PHE A 879 -0.90 -28.55 -4.10
C PHE A 879 -0.22 -27.46 -4.92
N ASP A 880 0.53 -27.87 -5.96
CA ASP A 880 1.17 -26.94 -6.88
C ASP A 880 0.18 -25.90 -7.41
N SER A 881 0.64 -24.66 -7.55
CA SER A 881 -0.19 -23.58 -8.07
C SER A 881 -0.61 -23.88 -9.50
N ILE A 882 -1.91 -23.89 -9.75
CA ILE A 882 -2.45 -24.14 -11.09
C ILE A 882 -2.65 -22.80 -11.79
N SER A 883 -1.88 -22.55 -12.85
CA SER A 883 -2.04 -21.37 -13.70
C SER A 883 -3.19 -21.55 -14.68
N ASN A 884 -4.04 -20.53 -14.83
CA ASN A 884 -5.23 -20.51 -15.68
C ASN A 884 -6.16 -21.72 -15.46
N PRO A 885 -6.64 -21.90 -14.21
CA PRO A 885 -7.47 -23.03 -13.83
C PRO A 885 -8.78 -23.07 -14.63
N SER A 886 -9.17 -24.25 -15.10
CA SER A 886 -10.43 -24.47 -15.82
C SER A 886 -10.96 -25.90 -15.60
N GLY A 887 -12.28 -26.09 -15.71
CA GLY A 887 -12.91 -27.42 -15.61
C GLY A 887 -12.87 -28.03 -14.20
N THR A 888 -12.72 -29.35 -14.12
CA THR A 888 -12.61 -30.09 -12.84
C THR A 888 -11.15 -30.34 -12.49
N LEU A 889 -10.72 -29.82 -11.34
CA LEU A 889 -9.36 -29.95 -10.81
C LEU A 889 -9.34 -31.02 -9.73
N ASN A 890 -8.41 -31.98 -9.82
CA ASN A 890 -8.38 -33.16 -8.95
C ASN A 890 -7.30 -33.02 -7.88
N PHE A 891 -7.70 -33.20 -6.61
CA PHE A 891 -6.83 -33.09 -5.45
C PHE A 891 -6.98 -34.34 -4.59
N LYS A 892 -5.89 -35.08 -4.39
CA LYS A 892 -5.88 -36.27 -3.54
C LYS A 892 -4.96 -36.05 -2.35
N ILE A 893 -5.54 -36.03 -1.16
CA ILE A 893 -4.85 -35.84 0.11
C ILE A 893 -4.56 -37.21 0.71
N THR A 894 -3.28 -37.50 0.95
CA THR A 894 -2.80 -38.78 1.47
C THR A 894 -1.88 -38.60 2.67
N ASN A 895 -1.43 -39.70 3.27
CA ASN A 895 -0.45 -39.68 4.36
C ASN A 895 0.99 -39.35 3.92
N HIS A 896 1.20 -39.10 2.61
CA HIS A 896 2.44 -38.56 2.06
C HIS A 896 2.20 -37.12 1.60
N ILE A 897 2.94 -36.18 2.20
CA ILE A 897 2.73 -34.74 2.03
C ILE A 897 4.09 -34.07 1.83
N GLY A 898 4.30 -33.50 0.64
CA GLY A 898 5.64 -33.10 0.21
C GLY A 898 6.58 -34.30 0.26
N ASP A 899 7.73 -34.13 0.92
CA ASP A 899 8.71 -35.20 1.18
C ASP A 899 8.48 -35.95 2.50
N SER A 900 7.43 -35.57 3.24
CA SER A 900 7.14 -36.11 4.57
C SER A 900 6.07 -37.19 4.52
N TRP A 901 6.24 -38.21 5.36
CA TRP A 901 5.25 -39.25 5.56
C TRP A 901 4.70 -39.21 6.97
N PHE A 902 3.41 -39.52 7.11
CA PHE A 902 2.73 -39.59 8.39
C PHE A 902 2.12 -40.97 8.61
N PHE A 903 2.00 -41.38 9.87
CA PHE A 903 1.32 -42.60 10.25
C PHE A 903 0.40 -42.37 11.46
N VAL A 904 -0.69 -43.13 11.56
CA VAL A 904 -1.61 -43.10 12.69
C VAL A 904 -1.64 -44.48 13.34
N PRO A 905 -1.18 -44.60 14.60
CA PRO A 905 -1.27 -45.86 15.33
C PRO A 905 -2.73 -46.09 15.75
N ALA A 906 -3.26 -47.27 15.40
CA ALA A 906 -4.54 -47.77 15.88
C ALA A 906 -4.29 -49.05 16.69
N ILE A 907 -4.60 -48.99 17.99
CA ILE A 907 -4.24 -50.04 18.94
C ILE A 907 -5.45 -50.94 19.24
N ASP A 908 -5.26 -52.24 19.09
CA ASP A 908 -6.11 -53.29 19.63
C ASP A 908 -5.52 -53.78 20.96
N ASN A 909 -6.11 -53.36 22.07
CA ASN A 909 -5.70 -53.76 23.41
C ASN A 909 -6.49 -54.99 23.86
N ARG A 910 -5.91 -56.18 23.74
CA ARG A 910 -6.51 -57.45 24.19
C ARG A 910 -6.07 -57.84 25.60
N THR A 911 -5.52 -56.89 26.34
CA THR A 911 -5.16 -57.07 27.76
C THR A 911 -6.29 -56.55 28.65
N ASP A 912 -6.28 -56.98 29.91
CA ASP A 912 -7.19 -56.50 30.97
C ASP A 912 -6.74 -55.16 31.58
N THR A 913 -5.68 -54.56 31.04
CA THR A 913 -5.03 -53.37 31.58
C THR A 913 -5.24 -52.16 30.65
N THR A 914 -5.52 -50.98 31.22
CA THR A 914 -5.55 -49.73 30.44
C THR A 914 -4.13 -49.25 30.15
N LEU A 915 -3.86 -48.87 28.90
CA LEU A 915 -2.51 -48.50 28.45
C LEU A 915 -2.39 -47.01 28.18
N LEU A 916 -1.18 -46.45 28.30
CA LEU A 916 -0.82 -45.12 27.83
C LEU A 916 0.06 -45.22 26.59
N LEU A 917 -0.29 -44.45 25.56
CA LEU A 917 0.46 -44.36 24.31
C LEU A 917 1.62 -43.35 24.40
N SER A 918 2.78 -43.76 23.90
CA SER A 918 3.88 -42.88 23.52
C SER A 918 4.32 -43.20 22.09
N VAL A 919 4.57 -42.19 21.29
CA VAL A 919 5.12 -42.32 19.94
C VAL A 919 6.55 -41.79 19.93
N ASN A 920 7.45 -42.46 19.22
CA ASN A 920 8.88 -42.14 19.14
C ASN A 920 9.55 -42.10 20.53
N GLU A 921 9.17 -43.03 21.42
CA GLU A 921 9.69 -43.12 22.78
C GLU A 921 11.22 -43.26 22.78
N GLY A 922 11.87 -42.41 23.58
CA GLY A 922 13.33 -42.33 23.67
C GLY A 922 14.02 -41.58 22.53
N LEU A 923 13.27 -40.97 21.60
CA LEU A 923 13.81 -40.14 20.51
C LEU A 923 13.59 -38.65 20.78
N ALA A 924 14.27 -37.78 20.02
CA ALA A 924 14.06 -36.33 20.10
C ALA A 924 12.60 -35.94 19.76
N ALA A 925 11.96 -36.69 18.87
CA ALA A 925 10.56 -36.50 18.47
C ALA A 925 9.55 -37.26 19.35
N GLN A 926 9.92 -37.60 20.60
CA GLN A 926 9.06 -38.32 21.53
C GLN A 926 7.78 -37.53 21.83
N ASN A 927 6.63 -38.19 21.66
CA ASN A 927 5.31 -37.63 21.95
C ASN A 927 4.53 -38.55 22.92
N ARG A 928 4.44 -38.11 24.17
CA ARG A 928 3.65 -38.74 25.22
C ARG A 928 2.29 -38.04 25.32
N CYS A 929 1.35 -38.47 24.50
CA CYS A 929 0.08 -37.79 24.31
C CYS A 929 -0.93 -37.96 25.47
N ASN A 930 -0.59 -38.69 26.54
CA ASN A 930 -1.50 -39.10 27.60
C ASN A 930 -2.75 -39.86 27.07
N CYS A 931 -2.68 -40.41 25.86
CA CYS A 931 -3.79 -41.13 25.26
C CYS A 931 -3.98 -42.47 25.98
N THR A 932 -5.14 -42.66 26.60
CA THR A 932 -5.49 -43.92 27.24
C THR A 932 -6.11 -44.87 26.22
N ILE A 933 -5.60 -46.10 26.16
CA ILE A 933 -6.17 -47.21 25.39
C ILE A 933 -6.86 -48.15 26.40
N PRO A 934 -8.20 -48.14 26.50
CA PRO A 934 -8.92 -48.95 27.49
C PRO A 934 -8.61 -50.45 27.37
N ALA A 935 -8.70 -51.18 28.48
CA ALA A 935 -8.65 -52.64 28.48
C ALA A 935 -9.71 -53.23 27.53
N ASN A 936 -9.37 -54.32 26.85
CA ASN A 936 -10.27 -55.03 25.90
C ASN A 936 -10.90 -54.13 24.82
N SER A 937 -10.17 -53.12 24.33
CA SER A 937 -10.63 -52.20 23.28
C SER A 937 -10.00 -52.51 21.92
N SER A 938 -10.66 -52.10 20.84
CA SER A 938 -10.19 -52.29 19.47
C SER A 938 -10.09 -50.98 18.69
N SER A 939 -9.06 -50.85 17.87
CA SER A 939 -8.83 -49.77 16.90
C SER A 939 -8.88 -48.36 17.51
N VAL A 940 -8.34 -48.21 18.73
CA VAL A 940 -8.22 -46.90 19.36
C VAL A 940 -7.07 -46.14 18.69
N ALA A 941 -7.42 -45.15 17.87
CA ALA A 941 -6.48 -44.31 17.12
C ALA A 941 -6.21 -42.98 17.84
N ALA A 942 -4.99 -42.47 17.72
CA ALA A 942 -4.50 -41.35 18.53
C ALA A 942 -3.82 -40.24 17.72
N GLY A 943 -4.41 -39.82 16.60
CA GLY A 943 -3.85 -38.78 15.73
C GLY A 943 -2.73 -39.28 14.81
N TYR A 944 -2.35 -38.46 13.85
CA TYR A 944 -1.23 -38.73 12.93
C TYR A 944 0.08 -38.24 13.52
N TYR A 945 1.18 -38.94 13.27
CA TYR A 945 2.52 -38.58 13.71
C TYR A 945 3.49 -38.61 12.53
N LEU A 946 4.48 -37.73 12.54
CA LEU A 946 5.52 -37.72 11.51
C LEU A 946 6.33 -39.02 11.57
N TRP A 947 6.48 -39.66 10.41
CA TRP A 947 7.21 -40.90 10.26
C TRP A 947 8.70 -40.62 10.07
N TYR A 948 9.52 -41.16 10.97
CA TYR A 948 10.96 -41.23 10.85
C TYR A 948 11.41 -42.67 10.60
N SER A 949 12.58 -42.85 9.97
CA SER A 949 13.15 -44.17 9.73
C SER A 949 13.37 -45.01 11.00
N ASN A 950 13.49 -44.35 12.16
CA ASN A 950 13.63 -44.96 13.48
C ASN A 950 12.37 -44.85 14.37
N SER A 951 11.21 -44.47 13.82
CA SER A 951 9.97 -44.32 14.58
C SER A 951 9.56 -45.60 15.33
N ASN A 952 8.97 -45.40 16.50
CA ASN A 952 8.46 -46.47 17.34
C ASN A 952 7.14 -46.08 18.03
N VAL A 953 6.40 -47.06 18.54
CA VAL A 953 5.19 -46.86 19.33
C VAL A 953 5.35 -47.68 20.61
N ALA A 954 5.33 -47.02 21.76
CA ALA A 954 5.44 -47.63 23.08
C ALA A 954 4.13 -47.52 23.86
N LEU A 955 3.80 -48.58 24.60
CA LEU A 955 2.58 -48.70 25.39
C LEU A 955 2.95 -49.05 26.84
N PHE A 956 2.56 -48.19 27.77
CA PHE A 956 2.83 -48.30 29.20
C PHE A 956 1.56 -48.70 29.95
N ASN A 957 1.69 -49.35 31.11
CA ASN A 957 0.56 -49.54 32.01
C ASN A 957 0.13 -48.19 32.60
N ALA A 958 -1.11 -47.76 32.34
CA ALA A 958 -1.60 -46.45 32.77
C ALA A 958 -1.54 -46.25 34.30
N ALA A 959 -1.63 -47.33 35.10
CA ALA A 959 -1.54 -47.26 36.55
C ALA A 959 -0.16 -46.77 37.05
N ASN A 960 0.90 -46.94 36.23
CA ASN A 960 2.25 -46.53 36.57
C ASN A 960 2.69 -45.23 35.84
N GLY A 961 1.78 -44.62 35.06
CA GLY A 961 2.13 -43.53 34.15
C GLY A 961 3.12 -43.98 33.08
N TYR A 962 3.99 -43.06 32.64
CA TYR A 962 5.11 -43.38 31.73
C TYR A 962 6.36 -43.90 32.46
N ASN A 963 6.19 -44.40 33.69
CA ASN A 963 7.26 -44.99 34.48
C ASN A 963 7.05 -46.50 34.54
N GLY A 964 8.05 -47.30 34.20
CA GLY A 964 7.99 -48.77 34.26
C GLY A 964 8.20 -49.46 32.92
N LYS A 965 7.85 -50.75 32.87
CA LYS A 965 7.97 -51.55 31.64
C LYS A 965 6.93 -51.12 30.60
N TYR A 966 7.31 -51.22 29.34
CA TYR A 966 6.48 -50.90 28.19
C TYR A 966 6.60 -51.96 27.11
N VAL A 967 5.52 -52.15 26.34
CA VAL A 967 5.55 -52.88 25.07
C VAL A 967 5.91 -51.90 23.98
N VAL A 968 6.84 -52.25 23.09
CA VAL A 968 7.25 -51.38 21.98
C VAL A 968 7.09 -52.07 20.64
N PHE A 969 6.57 -51.32 19.67
CA PHE A 969 6.48 -51.69 18.27
C PHE A 969 7.40 -50.77 17.45
N GLY A 970 8.10 -51.30 16.45
CA GLY A 970 9.08 -50.54 15.67
C GLY A 970 10.47 -50.53 16.31
N THR A 971 11.29 -49.54 15.97
CA THR A 971 12.71 -49.56 16.33
C THR A 971 12.92 -49.11 17.78
N ASN A 972 13.19 -50.07 18.67
CA ASN A 972 13.55 -49.77 20.06
C ASN A 972 15.01 -49.23 20.14
N PRO A 973 15.25 -48.03 20.70
CA PRO A 973 16.59 -47.48 20.89
C PRO A 973 17.51 -48.38 21.73
N SER A 974 16.95 -49.18 22.63
CA SER A 974 17.68 -50.04 23.57
C SER A 974 17.97 -51.46 23.07
N THR A 975 17.23 -51.97 22.07
CA THR A 975 17.40 -53.36 21.57
C THR A 975 17.60 -53.49 20.05
N ARG A 976 17.43 -52.42 19.25
CA ARG A 976 17.60 -52.36 17.79
C ARG A 976 16.96 -53.52 17.00
N THR A 977 15.73 -53.91 17.32
CA THR A 977 14.97 -54.91 16.54
C THR A 977 13.63 -54.36 16.06
N GLY A 978 13.35 -54.49 14.75
CA GLY A 978 12.03 -54.26 14.13
C GLY A 978 11.83 -52.90 13.47
N SER A 979 11.29 -52.90 12.25
CA SER A 979 10.65 -51.75 11.59
C SER A 979 9.21 -52.15 11.25
N PHE A 980 8.24 -51.28 11.53
CA PHE A 980 6.84 -51.48 11.14
C PHE A 980 6.49 -50.83 9.80
N GLN A 981 7.49 -50.36 9.03
CA GLN A 981 7.28 -49.61 7.79
C GLN A 981 6.39 -50.36 6.78
N SER A 982 6.61 -51.66 6.58
CA SER A 982 5.78 -52.48 5.67
C SER A 982 4.35 -52.71 6.17
N SER A 983 4.06 -52.35 7.43
CA SER A 983 2.75 -52.49 8.07
C SER A 983 1.93 -51.20 8.09
N VAL A 984 2.52 -50.07 7.69
CA VAL A 984 1.79 -48.80 7.51
C VAL A 984 1.03 -48.87 6.19
N GLN A 985 -0.29 -48.72 6.25
CA GLN A 985 -1.10 -48.73 5.04
C GLN A 985 -0.76 -47.53 4.15
N PRO A 986 -0.58 -47.75 2.83
CA PRO A 986 -0.34 -46.66 1.90
C PRO A 986 -1.57 -45.74 1.83
N GLU A 987 -1.33 -44.46 1.58
CA GLU A 987 -2.29 -43.37 1.47
C GLU A 987 -3.07 -43.00 2.74
N THR A 988 -3.44 -43.96 3.59
CA THR A 988 -4.14 -43.71 4.85
C THR A 988 -3.16 -43.52 6.01
N GLY A 989 -1.95 -44.07 5.93
CA GLY A 989 -0.98 -44.05 7.02
C GLY A 989 -1.39 -44.91 8.23
N LEU A 990 -2.43 -45.72 8.11
CA LEU A 990 -2.92 -46.53 9.22
C LEU A 990 -1.92 -47.62 9.61
N LEU A 991 -1.46 -47.60 10.86
CA LEU A 991 -0.64 -48.65 11.47
C LEU A 991 -1.48 -49.37 12.53
N ARG A 992 -1.89 -50.61 12.24
CA ARG A 992 -2.64 -51.45 13.20
C ARG A 992 -1.67 -52.24 14.08
N LEU A 993 -1.80 -52.10 15.40
CA LEU A 993 -0.97 -52.78 16.38
C LEU A 993 -1.86 -53.54 17.36
N THR A 994 -1.51 -54.78 17.69
CA THR A 994 -2.25 -55.59 18.66
C THR A 994 -1.37 -55.92 19.85
N VAL A 995 -1.87 -55.65 21.06
CA VAL A 995 -1.23 -56.03 22.32
C VAL A 995 -2.02 -57.16 22.95
N ILE A 996 -1.34 -58.28 23.22
CA ILE A 996 -1.93 -59.48 23.85
C ILE A 996 -1.34 -59.79 25.23
N THR A 997 -0.25 -59.11 25.61
CA THR A 997 0.41 -59.25 26.91
C THR A 997 0.57 -57.88 27.56
N PRO A 998 0.23 -57.69 28.85
CA PRO A 998 0.39 -56.41 29.51
C PRO A 998 1.88 -56.02 29.65
N PRO A 999 2.20 -54.72 29.67
CA PRO A 999 3.56 -54.22 29.87
C PRO A 999 4.21 -54.58 31.21
#